data_AF-A0A834SVV9-F1
#
_entry.id   AF-A0A834SVV9-F1
#
_cell.length_a   1.000
_cell.length_b   1.000
_cell.length_c   1.000
_cell.angle_alpha   90.00
_cell.angle_beta   90.00
_cell.angle_gamma   90.00
#
_symmetry.space_group_name_H-M   'P 1'
#
loop_
_entity.id
_entity.type
_entity.pdbx_description
1 polymer ?
#
loop_
_entity_poly.entity_id
_entity_poly.type
_entity_poly.pdbx_seq_one_letter_code
_entity_poly.pdbx_strand_id
1 'polypeptide(L)'
;MAGGVAGAVAGDRTPELLRLVNDIVGMCGGAGGSSSVAAIDADAVFKKDCTDLVRRISLLTYLFEEIRDARKAVVDSGNLDASTSSTGSSSSWSSDLVLALNSAKRLLSVARSFRSNYSSDGAAKTIVFQFQCVTWKLEKLLSILPYDHLEISEEVREQVELVRTQLRRATEKYGSMISKLSSSDLSLSQAQPIGQVLGKSVSGLHKQNSCPNNLSELESIPRSDEWTSCSGNQASSRLERAQSIPTCTEISLTNVIDPENQENSGEKNLADVKKSEAIVIPEDFLCPISLELMRDPVIVATGQTYERSYIQRWIDGGNTTCPKTQQKLQNLTLTPNYVLRSLITQWCTEHNIEQPTGLTNGKIKRSDGSFRDVTGDIAAIGALVRKLSSRAIEERRAAVTEIRSLSKRSTDNRILIAEAGAIPVLVNLLTSEDVQTQENAVTSILNLSIYENNKGLIMLAGAIPSIVQILRAGTMEARENAAATLFSLSLADENKIIIGASGAIPALVELLQNGSPRGKKDAATALFNLCIYQGNKGRATRAGIITALLKMLTDSSKLMVDEALTIMSVLASHQEAKVAIVKASTIPVLIDLLRTGLPRNKENAAAILLALCKRDSENLACISRLGAVIPLTELARSGTERAKRKATSLLEHLRKIQNL
;
A
#
# COMPACT_ATOMS: atom_id res chain seq x y z
N MET A 1 18.28 -53.13 -26.67
CA MET A 1 18.41 -51.85 -25.95
C MET A 1 17.60 -50.78 -26.67
N ALA A 2 16.67 -50.14 -25.98
CA ALA A 2 16.07 -48.84 -26.32
C ALA A 2 15.42 -48.30 -25.04
N GLY A 3 15.60 -47.02 -24.72
CA GLY A 3 15.17 -46.44 -23.44
C GLY A 3 13.69 -46.07 -23.44
N GLY A 4 12.97 -46.40 -22.36
CA GLY A 4 11.63 -45.87 -22.10
C GLY A 4 11.69 -44.43 -21.62
N VAL A 5 10.87 -43.55 -22.21
CA VAL A 5 10.72 -42.16 -21.75
C VAL A 5 9.73 -42.15 -20.57
N ALA A 6 10.20 -41.76 -19.38
CA ALA A 6 9.34 -41.63 -18.20
C ALA A 6 8.30 -40.51 -18.41
N GLY A 7 7.04 -40.79 -18.07
CA GLY A 7 5.95 -39.82 -18.19
C GLY A 7 6.07 -38.68 -17.18
N ALA A 8 5.95 -37.44 -17.64
CA ALA A 8 5.96 -36.28 -16.76
C ALA A 8 4.65 -36.18 -15.96
N VAL A 9 4.74 -36.15 -14.63
CA VAL A 9 3.59 -35.96 -13.74
C VAL A 9 3.07 -34.52 -13.87
N ALA A 10 1.82 -34.37 -14.30
CA ALA A 10 1.22 -33.07 -14.57
C ALA A 10 1.05 -32.24 -13.28
N GLY A 11 1.91 -31.24 -13.10
CA GLY A 11 1.86 -30.30 -11.97
C GLY A 11 3.19 -30.08 -11.25
N ASP A 12 4.20 -30.93 -11.48
CA ASP A 12 5.52 -30.72 -10.87
C ASP A 12 6.38 -29.70 -11.63
N ARG A 13 6.77 -28.63 -10.95
CA ARG A 13 7.71 -27.60 -11.46
C ARG A 13 9.14 -27.75 -10.93
N THR A 14 9.42 -28.73 -10.08
CA THR A 14 10.80 -28.97 -9.57
C THR A 14 11.84 -29.16 -10.69
N PRO A 15 11.53 -29.86 -11.82
CA PRO A 15 12.44 -29.90 -12.97
C PRO A 15 12.65 -28.54 -13.66
N GLU A 16 11.64 -27.67 -13.67
CA GLU A 16 11.76 -26.30 -14.22
C GLU A 16 12.61 -25.41 -13.30
N LEU A 17 12.43 -25.51 -11.98
CA LEU A 17 13.24 -24.82 -10.97
C LEU A 17 14.71 -25.24 -11.04
N LEU A 18 14.99 -26.56 -11.11
CA LEU A 18 16.35 -27.08 -11.30
C LEU A 18 17.00 -26.56 -12.58
N ARG A 19 16.28 -26.60 -13.71
CA ARG A 19 16.77 -26.03 -14.97
C ARG A 19 17.10 -24.54 -14.85
N LEU A 20 16.24 -23.75 -14.19
CA LEU A 20 16.47 -22.31 -14.02
C LEU A 20 17.66 -22.00 -13.10
N VAL A 21 17.86 -22.76 -12.03
CA VAL A 21 19.07 -22.63 -11.19
C VAL A 21 20.32 -23.01 -11.99
N ASN A 22 20.30 -24.13 -12.71
CA ASN A 22 21.42 -24.59 -13.53
C ASN A 22 21.75 -23.63 -14.68
N ASP A 23 20.74 -23.01 -15.31
CA ASP A 23 20.93 -21.91 -16.27
C ASP A 23 21.66 -20.72 -15.63
N ILE A 24 21.22 -20.29 -14.45
CA ILE A 24 21.77 -19.14 -13.70
C ILE A 24 23.22 -19.41 -13.26
N VAL A 25 23.53 -20.64 -12.85
CA VAL A 25 24.89 -21.10 -12.55
C VAL A 25 25.74 -21.17 -13.82
N GLY A 26 25.20 -21.70 -14.92
CA GLY A 26 25.87 -21.77 -16.22
C GLY A 26 26.30 -20.41 -16.76
N MET A 27 25.57 -19.33 -16.47
CA MET A 27 25.97 -17.95 -16.80
C MET A 27 27.30 -17.51 -16.13
N CYS A 28 27.76 -18.19 -15.06
CA CYS A 28 29.09 -17.99 -14.48
C CYS A 28 30.19 -18.88 -15.08
N GLY A 29 29.85 -19.93 -15.84
CA GLY A 29 30.80 -20.98 -16.26
C GLY A 29 31.79 -20.61 -17.37
N GLY A 30 31.71 -19.41 -17.94
CA GLY A 30 32.49 -18.96 -19.12
C GLY A 30 34.00 -18.71 -18.88
N ALA A 31 34.63 -19.38 -17.92
CA ALA A 31 36.01 -19.16 -17.51
C ALA A 31 36.79 -20.48 -17.31
N GLY A 32 36.70 -21.39 -18.28
CA GLY A 32 37.33 -22.71 -18.18
C GLY A 32 37.61 -23.39 -19.53
N GLY A 33 38.74 -23.07 -20.15
CA GLY A 33 39.43 -23.97 -21.09
C GLY A 33 39.15 -23.86 -22.59
N SER A 34 39.71 -22.85 -23.26
CA SER A 34 40.66 -23.05 -24.39
C SER A 34 41.15 -21.73 -25.01
N SER A 35 42.37 -21.78 -25.54
CA SER A 35 43.22 -20.72 -26.13
C SER A 35 42.58 -19.61 -26.98
N SER A 36 42.99 -18.36 -26.71
CA SER A 36 42.82 -17.11 -27.50
C SER A 36 41.36 -16.65 -27.75
N VAL A 37 41.02 -15.37 -27.63
CA VAL A 37 41.80 -14.12 -27.74
C VAL A 37 41.88 -13.36 -26.40
N ALA A 38 42.95 -12.58 -26.20
CA ALA A 38 43.20 -11.82 -24.96
C ALA A 38 42.49 -10.44 -24.93
N ALA A 39 42.32 -9.91 -23.71
CA ALA A 39 41.88 -8.56 -23.36
C ALA A 39 40.43 -8.14 -23.74
N ILE A 40 39.52 -8.23 -22.76
CA ILE A 40 38.65 -7.14 -22.21
C ILE A 40 37.61 -7.83 -21.29
N ASP A 41 37.92 -8.02 -20.00
CA ASP A 41 36.92 -8.41 -18.97
C ASP A 41 37.30 -7.97 -17.52
N ALA A 42 37.98 -6.83 -17.42
CA ALA A 42 38.33 -6.21 -16.13
C ALA A 42 37.29 -5.17 -15.65
N ASP A 43 36.42 -4.68 -16.55
CA ASP A 43 35.63 -3.45 -16.38
C ASP A 43 34.11 -3.71 -16.30
N ALA A 44 33.73 -4.69 -15.48
CA ALA A 44 32.33 -5.07 -15.24
C ALA A 44 31.91 -4.66 -13.82
N VAL A 45 31.32 -3.46 -13.71
CA VAL A 45 30.93 -2.80 -12.44
C VAL A 45 30.19 -3.74 -11.48
N PHE A 46 29.26 -4.54 -12.00
CA PHE A 46 28.41 -5.44 -11.20
C PHE A 46 28.95 -6.88 -11.08
N LYS A 47 30.20 -7.17 -11.49
CA LYS A 47 30.78 -8.53 -11.51
C LYS A 47 30.66 -9.22 -10.14
N LYS A 48 30.93 -8.50 -9.05
CA LYS A 48 30.77 -9.02 -7.67
C LYS A 48 29.32 -9.33 -7.32
N ASP A 49 28.39 -8.42 -7.59
CA ASP A 49 26.97 -8.58 -7.25
C ASP A 49 26.30 -9.67 -8.10
N CYS A 50 26.73 -9.84 -9.35
CA CYS A 50 26.42 -11.00 -10.19
C CYS A 50 26.89 -12.31 -9.54
N THR A 51 28.17 -12.42 -9.14
CA THR A 51 28.69 -13.65 -8.51
C THR A 51 28.04 -13.94 -7.16
N ASP A 52 27.77 -12.90 -6.36
CA ASP A 52 27.09 -12.99 -5.07
C ASP A 52 25.65 -13.51 -5.22
N LEU A 53 24.91 -13.03 -6.23
CA LEU A 53 23.55 -13.48 -6.51
C LEU A 53 23.53 -14.92 -7.04
N VAL A 54 24.41 -15.26 -7.99
CA VAL A 54 24.50 -16.64 -8.51
C VAL A 54 24.87 -17.62 -7.40
N ARG A 55 25.83 -17.29 -6.52
CA ARG A 55 26.22 -18.17 -5.39
C ARG A 55 25.11 -18.36 -4.35
N ARG A 56 24.21 -17.38 -4.17
CA ARG A 56 23.02 -17.55 -3.31
C ARG A 56 21.97 -18.44 -3.97
N ILE A 57 21.81 -18.34 -5.30
CA ILE A 57 20.85 -19.15 -6.07
C ILE A 57 21.35 -20.60 -6.25
N SER A 58 22.65 -20.84 -6.42
CA SER A 58 23.23 -22.18 -6.55
C SER A 58 23.08 -23.04 -5.28
N LEU A 59 22.96 -22.42 -4.11
CA LEU A 59 22.66 -23.12 -2.86
C LEU A 59 21.21 -23.63 -2.78
N LEU A 60 20.33 -23.21 -3.70
CA LEU A 60 18.98 -23.76 -3.84
C LEU A 60 18.94 -25.00 -4.75
N THR A 61 20.04 -25.41 -5.40
CA THR A 61 20.07 -26.67 -6.17
C THR A 61 19.68 -27.84 -5.28
N TYR A 62 20.39 -28.02 -4.14
CA TYR A 62 20.15 -29.09 -3.17
C TYR A 62 18.69 -29.19 -2.70
N LEU A 63 18.04 -28.04 -2.43
CA LEU A 63 16.62 -27.98 -2.08
C LEU A 63 15.73 -28.62 -3.17
N PHE A 64 15.97 -28.28 -4.44
CA PHE A 64 15.16 -28.81 -5.53
C PHE A 64 15.56 -30.23 -5.95
N GLU A 65 16.79 -30.67 -5.67
CA GLU A 65 17.20 -32.06 -5.85
C GLU A 65 16.57 -32.98 -4.81
N GLU A 66 16.53 -32.56 -3.54
CA GLU A 66 15.88 -33.34 -2.48
C GLU A 66 14.35 -33.40 -2.66
N ILE A 67 13.70 -32.27 -3.01
CA ILE A 67 12.26 -32.26 -3.34
C ILE A 67 11.96 -33.16 -4.55
N ARG A 68 12.87 -33.27 -5.54
CA ARG A 68 12.75 -34.18 -6.69
C ARG A 68 12.87 -35.63 -6.23
N ASP A 69 13.88 -35.94 -5.40
CA ASP A 69 14.24 -37.31 -5.08
C ASP A 69 13.33 -37.93 -4.00
N ALA A 70 12.82 -37.14 -3.05
CA ALA A 70 11.74 -37.54 -2.15
C ALA A 70 10.45 -37.90 -2.92
N ARG A 71 10.03 -37.04 -3.86
CA ARG A 71 8.88 -37.31 -4.75
C ARG A 71 9.10 -38.54 -5.62
N LYS A 72 10.33 -38.79 -6.06
CA LYS A 72 10.67 -39.99 -6.82
C LYS A 72 10.56 -41.25 -5.95
N ALA A 73 11.04 -41.23 -4.70
CA ALA A 73 10.90 -42.35 -3.77
C ALA A 73 9.44 -42.72 -3.52
N VAL A 74 8.54 -41.73 -3.39
CA VAL A 74 7.09 -41.97 -3.30
C VAL A 74 6.57 -42.73 -4.54
N VAL A 75 6.98 -42.35 -5.76
CA VAL A 75 6.57 -43.03 -7.00
C VAL A 75 7.17 -44.45 -7.11
N ASP A 76 8.45 -44.62 -6.79
CA ASP A 76 9.15 -45.91 -6.90
C ASP A 76 8.70 -46.93 -5.82
N SER A 77 8.05 -46.49 -4.73
CA SER A 77 7.62 -47.34 -3.60
C SER A 77 6.35 -48.18 -3.83
N GLY A 78 5.63 -47.96 -4.93
CA GLY A 78 4.62 -48.92 -5.42
C GLY A 78 3.27 -49.01 -4.67
N ASN A 79 2.96 -48.08 -3.76
CA ASN A 79 1.65 -48.02 -3.09
C ASN A 79 0.51 -47.66 -4.07
N LEU A 80 -0.09 -48.68 -4.68
CA LEU A 80 -1.20 -48.60 -5.63
C LEU A 80 -2.60 -48.58 -4.98
N ASP A 81 -2.69 -48.19 -3.71
CA ASP A 81 -3.96 -47.96 -3.01
C ASP A 81 -4.53 -46.57 -3.36
N ALA A 82 -5.46 -46.55 -4.31
CA ALA A 82 -6.30 -45.39 -4.53
C ALA A 82 -7.13 -45.07 -3.26
N SER A 83 -7.25 -43.78 -2.92
CA SER A 83 -7.98 -43.22 -1.76
C SER A 83 -7.24 -43.11 -0.41
N THR A 84 -6.02 -42.58 -0.40
CA THR A 84 -5.60 -41.65 0.67
C THR A 84 -5.63 -40.19 0.17
N SER A 85 -6.05 -39.27 1.03
CA SER A 85 -6.56 -37.94 0.63
C SER A 85 -5.61 -36.77 0.92
N SER A 86 -4.50 -36.72 0.18
CA SER A 86 -3.56 -35.58 0.13
C SER A 86 -2.85 -35.56 -1.24
N THR A 87 -2.52 -34.43 -1.85
CA THR A 87 -2.56 -33.03 -1.43
C THR A 87 -3.31 -32.14 -2.43
N GLY A 88 -4.13 -31.20 -1.93
CA GLY A 88 -4.51 -30.01 -2.69
C GLY A 88 -3.40 -28.96 -2.68
N SER A 89 -3.39 -28.05 -3.66
CA SER A 89 -2.34 -27.04 -3.90
C SER A 89 -1.00 -27.61 -4.39
N SER A 90 -0.85 -27.68 -5.72
CA SER A 90 0.45 -27.83 -6.39
C SER A 90 1.28 -26.54 -6.30
N SER A 91 1.58 -26.10 -5.07
CA SER A 91 2.58 -25.09 -4.72
C SER A 91 2.56 -23.81 -5.56
N SER A 92 1.69 -22.85 -5.21
CA SER A 92 1.74 -21.47 -5.75
C SER A 92 3.15 -20.86 -5.65
N TRP A 93 3.84 -21.11 -4.52
CA TRP A 93 5.24 -20.71 -4.29
C TRP A 93 6.21 -21.16 -5.39
N SER A 94 5.97 -22.31 -6.04
CA SER A 94 6.84 -22.82 -7.10
C SER A 94 6.75 -21.96 -8.37
N SER A 95 5.56 -21.44 -8.69
CA SER A 95 5.36 -20.56 -9.84
C SER A 95 5.95 -19.17 -9.59
N ASP A 96 5.76 -18.62 -8.38
CA ASP A 96 6.39 -17.36 -7.99
C ASP A 96 7.92 -17.44 -7.94
N LEU A 97 8.47 -18.58 -7.52
CA LEU A 97 9.92 -18.81 -7.47
C LEU A 97 10.50 -19.01 -8.87
N VAL A 98 9.78 -19.67 -9.78
CA VAL A 98 10.08 -19.67 -11.24
C VAL A 98 10.12 -18.24 -11.78
N LEU A 99 9.15 -17.38 -11.43
CA LEU A 99 9.15 -15.98 -11.85
C LEU A 99 10.34 -15.19 -11.27
N ALA A 100 10.65 -15.37 -9.99
CA ALA A 100 11.78 -14.68 -9.33
C ALA A 100 13.15 -15.12 -9.87
N LEU A 101 13.34 -16.42 -10.16
CA LEU A 101 14.54 -16.93 -10.82
C LEU A 101 14.65 -16.40 -12.25
N ASN A 102 13.55 -16.30 -13.00
CA ASN A 102 13.57 -15.64 -14.32
C ASN A 102 13.90 -14.14 -14.23
N SER A 103 13.43 -13.42 -13.22
CA SER A 103 13.85 -12.04 -12.94
C SER A 103 15.36 -11.96 -12.65
N ALA A 104 15.90 -12.89 -11.86
CA ALA A 104 17.35 -12.97 -11.59
C ALA A 104 18.16 -13.27 -12.85
N LYS A 105 17.74 -14.25 -13.67
CA LYS A 105 18.38 -14.61 -14.96
C LYS A 105 18.42 -13.41 -15.93
N ARG A 106 17.32 -12.65 -16.03
CA ARG A 106 17.26 -11.40 -16.83
C ARG A 106 18.22 -10.34 -16.30
N LEU A 107 18.20 -10.07 -14.99
CA LEU A 107 19.10 -9.10 -14.35
C LEU A 107 20.57 -9.46 -14.56
N LEU A 108 20.94 -10.73 -14.37
CA LEU A 108 22.31 -11.21 -14.56
C LEU A 108 22.83 -11.10 -16.00
N SER A 109 21.94 -10.98 -16.99
CA SER A 109 22.29 -10.69 -18.38
C SER A 109 22.51 -9.18 -18.61
N VAL A 110 21.61 -8.34 -18.09
CA VAL A 110 21.73 -6.86 -18.14
C VAL A 110 22.97 -6.37 -17.39
N ALA A 111 23.20 -6.86 -16.17
CA ALA A 111 24.33 -6.48 -15.32
C ALA A 111 25.70 -6.94 -15.86
N ARG A 112 25.74 -8.00 -16.69
CA ARG A 112 26.94 -8.46 -17.41
C ARG A 112 27.22 -7.67 -18.69
N SER A 113 26.17 -7.16 -19.36
CA SER A 113 26.31 -6.36 -20.58
C SER A 113 26.54 -4.87 -20.30
N PHE A 114 26.34 -4.42 -19.06
CA PHE A 114 26.61 -3.06 -18.62
C PHE A 114 28.12 -2.73 -18.63
N ARG A 115 28.50 -1.65 -19.34
CA ARG A 115 29.86 -1.08 -19.35
C ARG A 115 29.80 0.35 -18.85
N SER A 116 30.72 0.71 -17.94
CA SER A 116 30.68 2.01 -17.25
C SER A 116 30.85 3.20 -18.20
N ASN A 117 31.66 3.04 -19.26
CA ASN A 117 32.25 4.15 -20.01
C ASN A 117 31.32 4.85 -21.02
N TYR A 118 30.04 4.46 -21.06
CA TYR A 118 29.04 5.00 -22.01
C TYR A 118 27.64 5.20 -21.41
N SER A 119 27.44 5.03 -20.10
CA SER A 119 26.11 5.05 -19.48
C SER A 119 25.94 6.19 -18.48
N SER A 120 24.72 6.73 -18.37
CA SER A 120 24.39 7.69 -17.32
C SER A 120 24.24 7.01 -15.96
N ASP A 121 24.58 7.72 -14.90
CA ASP A 121 24.49 7.28 -13.50
C ASP A 121 23.11 6.65 -13.15
N GLY A 122 22.01 7.18 -13.68
CA GLY A 122 20.67 6.62 -13.53
C GLY A 122 20.53 5.16 -14.00
N ALA A 123 21.30 4.70 -14.98
CA ALA A 123 21.30 3.30 -15.43
C ALA A 123 21.99 2.37 -14.41
N ALA A 124 23.09 2.82 -13.80
CA ALA A 124 23.73 2.11 -12.70
C ALA A 124 22.82 2.05 -11.46
N LYS A 125 22.23 3.19 -11.06
CA LYS A 125 21.21 3.27 -10.00
C LYS A 125 20.03 2.32 -10.26
N THR A 126 19.57 2.20 -11.51
CA THR A 126 18.51 1.26 -11.93
C THR A 126 18.93 -0.21 -11.75
N ILE A 127 20.15 -0.58 -12.13
CA ILE A 127 20.63 -1.97 -11.97
C ILE A 127 20.80 -2.33 -10.49
N VAL A 128 21.32 -1.42 -9.65
CA VAL A 128 21.40 -1.62 -8.19
C VAL A 128 20.01 -1.82 -7.58
N PHE A 129 19.01 -1.03 -8.01
CA PHE A 129 17.62 -1.20 -7.58
C PHE A 129 17.04 -2.55 -8.02
N GLN A 130 17.29 -3.00 -9.25
CA GLN A 130 16.87 -4.33 -9.71
C GLN A 130 17.54 -5.46 -8.91
N PHE A 131 18.82 -5.34 -8.54
CA PHE A 131 19.47 -6.25 -7.60
C PHE A 131 18.77 -6.27 -6.24
N GLN A 132 18.37 -5.11 -5.69
CA GLN A 132 17.61 -5.07 -4.45
C GLN A 132 16.24 -5.77 -4.59
N CYS A 133 15.47 -5.47 -5.64
CA CYS A 133 14.14 -6.05 -5.85
C CYS A 133 14.18 -7.57 -6.06
N VAL A 134 15.12 -8.09 -6.86
CA VAL A 134 15.30 -9.54 -7.06
C VAL A 134 15.72 -10.22 -5.75
N THR A 135 16.67 -9.62 -5.02
CA THR A 135 17.14 -10.16 -3.74
C THR A 135 16.03 -10.22 -2.69
N TRP A 136 15.22 -9.16 -2.59
CA TRP A 136 14.07 -9.08 -1.69
C TRP A 136 12.96 -10.07 -2.07
N LYS A 137 12.62 -10.19 -3.37
CA LYS A 137 11.61 -11.14 -3.85
C LYS A 137 12.02 -12.59 -3.53
N LEU A 138 13.30 -12.93 -3.70
CA LEU A 138 13.81 -14.24 -3.31
C LEU A 138 13.77 -14.46 -1.78
N GLU A 139 14.15 -13.47 -0.95
CA GLU A 139 14.06 -13.58 0.52
C GLU A 139 12.62 -13.81 1.00
N LYS A 140 11.65 -13.12 0.39
CA LYS A 140 10.23 -13.25 0.73
C LYS A 140 9.66 -14.60 0.29
N LEU A 141 9.98 -15.08 -0.91
CA LEU A 141 9.49 -16.37 -1.40
C LEU A 141 10.08 -17.57 -0.64
N LEU A 142 11.36 -17.51 -0.24
CA LEU A 142 11.94 -18.52 0.66
C LEU A 142 11.35 -18.45 2.08
N SER A 143 10.82 -17.30 2.51
CA SER A 143 10.17 -17.16 3.82
C SER A 143 8.77 -17.77 3.93
N ILE A 144 8.15 -18.15 2.80
CA ILE A 144 6.80 -18.72 2.73
C ILE A 144 6.79 -20.17 2.22
N LEU A 145 7.94 -20.84 2.17
CA LEU A 145 8.02 -22.26 1.81
C LEU A 145 7.28 -23.11 2.87
N PRO A 146 6.41 -24.05 2.46
CA PRO A 146 5.71 -24.94 3.37
C PRO A 146 6.64 -26.10 3.78
N TYR A 147 7.67 -25.80 4.58
CA TYR A 147 8.75 -26.74 4.93
C TYR A 147 8.26 -28.08 5.51
N ASP A 148 7.07 -28.11 6.12
CA ASP A 148 6.49 -29.30 6.75
C ASP A 148 5.73 -30.20 5.74
N HIS A 149 5.62 -29.77 4.47
CA HIS A 149 5.00 -30.50 3.35
C HIS A 149 6.02 -30.90 2.26
N LEU A 150 7.32 -30.73 2.49
CA LEU A 150 8.37 -30.89 1.47
C LEU A 150 9.31 -32.06 1.69
N GLU A 151 9.24 -32.74 2.86
CA GLU A 151 10.04 -33.93 3.20
C GLU A 151 11.57 -33.76 2.98
N ILE A 152 12.05 -32.53 3.20
CA ILE A 152 13.47 -32.16 3.12
C ILE A 152 14.21 -32.41 4.44
N SER A 153 15.52 -32.63 4.35
CA SER A 153 16.41 -32.81 5.50
C SER A 153 16.56 -31.53 6.34
N GLU A 154 16.99 -31.71 7.60
CA GLU A 154 17.21 -30.58 8.50
C GLU A 154 18.40 -29.73 8.03
N GLU A 155 19.44 -30.37 7.48
CA GLU A 155 20.60 -29.74 6.85
C GLU A 155 20.20 -28.87 5.63
N VAL A 156 19.29 -29.34 4.77
CA VAL A 156 18.78 -28.54 3.65
C VAL A 156 17.85 -27.42 4.13
N ARG A 157 17.03 -27.66 5.18
CA ARG A 157 16.22 -26.61 5.83
C ARG A 157 17.13 -25.49 6.40
N GLU A 158 18.22 -25.83 7.08
CA GLU A 158 19.24 -24.86 7.53
C GLU A 158 19.90 -24.12 6.36
N GLN A 159 20.30 -24.83 5.30
CA GLN A 159 20.92 -24.23 4.12
C GLN A 159 20.02 -23.17 3.46
N VAL A 160 18.70 -23.40 3.41
CA VAL A 160 17.74 -22.42 2.87
C VAL A 160 17.62 -21.18 3.78
N GLU A 161 17.58 -21.33 5.10
CA GLU A 161 17.55 -20.18 6.02
C GLU A 161 18.88 -19.40 6.00
N LEU A 162 20.01 -20.07 5.78
CA LEU A 162 21.30 -19.44 5.52
C LEU A 162 21.30 -18.63 4.21
N VAL A 163 20.67 -19.14 3.14
CA VAL A 163 20.48 -18.40 1.88
C VAL A 163 19.58 -17.19 2.10
N ARG A 164 18.43 -17.36 2.76
CA ARG A 164 17.49 -16.29 3.11
C ARG A 164 18.15 -15.19 3.95
N THR A 165 18.94 -15.56 4.95
CA THR A 165 19.74 -14.63 5.77
C THR A 165 20.75 -13.85 4.92
N GLN A 166 21.42 -14.50 3.96
CA GLN A 166 22.34 -13.83 3.03
C GLN A 166 21.62 -12.88 2.06
N LEU A 167 20.41 -13.22 1.61
CA LEU A 167 19.56 -12.36 0.78
C LEU A 167 19.05 -11.14 1.58
N ARG A 168 18.64 -11.32 2.85
CA ARG A 168 18.23 -10.21 3.72
C ARG A 168 19.34 -9.17 3.91
N ARG A 169 20.54 -9.63 4.32
CA ARG A 169 21.74 -8.78 4.45
C ARG A 169 22.15 -8.10 3.14
N ALA A 170 21.96 -8.75 2.00
CA ALA A 170 22.21 -8.15 0.69
C ALA A 170 21.16 -7.08 0.32
N THR A 171 19.89 -7.26 0.70
CA THR A 171 18.82 -6.26 0.51
C THR A 171 19.11 -4.99 1.30
N GLU A 172 19.61 -5.13 2.53
CA GLU A 172 20.08 -4.05 3.39
C GLU A 172 21.31 -3.33 2.79
N LYS A 173 22.30 -4.10 2.31
CA LYS A 173 23.48 -3.58 1.59
C LYS A 173 23.07 -2.71 0.39
N TYR A 174 22.16 -3.18 -0.47
CA TYR A 174 21.73 -2.39 -1.63
C TYR A 174 20.94 -1.14 -1.22
N GLY A 175 20.13 -1.19 -0.16
CA GLY A 175 19.49 0.00 0.40
C GLY A 175 20.49 1.06 0.87
N SER A 176 21.57 0.64 1.55
CA SER A 176 22.68 1.53 1.94
C SER A 176 23.50 2.02 0.73
N MET A 177 23.57 1.25 -0.35
CA MET A 177 24.25 1.65 -1.58
C MET A 177 23.44 2.71 -2.36
N ILE A 178 22.12 2.55 -2.44
CA ILE A 178 21.22 3.52 -3.07
C ILE A 178 21.23 4.85 -2.31
N SER A 179 21.16 4.84 -0.97
CA SER A 179 21.24 6.09 -0.20
C SER A 179 22.59 6.80 -0.33
N LYS A 180 23.70 6.05 -0.54
CA LYS A 180 25.01 6.62 -0.87
C LYS A 180 25.04 7.23 -2.28
N LEU A 181 24.56 6.50 -3.28
CA LEU A 181 24.45 6.97 -4.67
C LEU A 181 23.55 8.20 -4.83
N SER A 182 22.55 8.38 -3.97
CA SER A 182 21.71 9.60 -3.91
C SER A 182 22.31 10.73 -3.06
N SER A 183 23.46 10.52 -2.40
CA SER A 183 24.13 11.53 -1.55
C SER A 183 25.38 12.13 -2.19
N SER A 184 25.99 11.45 -3.17
CA SER A 184 27.07 12.00 -4.01
C SER A 184 26.63 13.22 -4.82
N ASP A 185 25.34 13.32 -5.16
CA ASP A 185 24.75 14.46 -5.86
C ASP A 185 24.58 15.72 -4.98
N LEU A 186 24.94 15.66 -3.69
CA LEU A 186 24.77 16.75 -2.71
C LEU A 186 26.08 17.17 -1.99
N SER A 187 27.22 16.52 -2.27
CA SER A 187 28.47 16.76 -1.54
C SER A 187 29.33 17.90 -2.10
N LEU A 188 28.76 19.11 -2.20
CA LEU A 188 29.52 20.35 -2.43
C LEU A 188 29.06 21.53 -1.56
N SER A 189 28.69 21.25 -0.31
CA SER A 189 28.72 22.23 0.79
C SER A 189 29.09 21.55 2.11
N GLN A 190 29.73 22.28 3.02
CA GLN A 190 30.40 21.72 4.20
C GLN A 190 29.53 21.80 5.47
N ALA A 191 29.45 20.70 6.21
CA ALA A 191 29.33 20.71 7.67
C ALA A 191 29.64 19.31 8.25
N GLN A 192 30.79 19.15 8.92
CA GLN A 192 31.08 18.00 9.79
C GLN A 192 30.87 18.39 11.25
N PRO A 193 30.31 17.51 12.08
CA PRO A 193 30.61 17.43 13.50
C PRO A 193 31.57 16.25 13.75
N ILE A 194 32.85 16.53 14.04
CA ILE A 194 33.80 15.52 14.51
C ILE A 194 33.68 15.40 16.04
N GLY A 195 33.41 14.20 16.53
CA GLY A 195 33.41 13.87 17.96
C GLY A 195 34.44 12.80 18.31
N GLN A 196 35.45 13.18 19.08
CA GLN A 196 36.38 12.33 19.84
C GLN A 196 37.07 11.12 19.14
N VAL A 197 38.39 11.23 18.93
CA VAL A 197 39.36 10.18 19.32
C VAL A 197 40.65 10.87 19.82
N LEU A 198 41.14 10.44 20.99
CA LEU A 198 42.48 10.61 21.59
C LEU A 198 43.22 11.97 21.44
N GLY A 199 43.45 12.64 22.56
CA GLY A 199 44.34 13.82 22.65
C GLY A 199 45.78 13.50 23.04
N LYS A 200 46.64 14.53 22.93
CA LYS A 200 47.94 14.66 23.61
C LYS A 200 48.32 16.15 23.71
N SER A 201 49.18 16.45 24.68
CA SER A 201 50.14 17.55 24.83
C SER A 201 50.30 18.58 23.69
N VAL A 202 50.55 19.89 23.92
CA VAL A 202 50.84 20.62 25.19
C VAL A 202 50.75 22.15 24.96
N SER A 203 50.49 22.91 26.05
CA SER A 203 50.72 24.36 26.28
C SER A 203 50.50 25.43 25.17
N GLY A 204 49.92 26.58 25.56
CA GLY A 204 50.36 27.87 25.02
C GLY A 204 49.37 29.03 25.06
N LEU A 205 49.60 29.98 25.98
CA LEU A 205 49.14 31.40 25.94
C LEU A 205 47.61 31.65 25.99
N HIS A 206 47.06 32.35 26.99
CA HIS A 206 47.00 33.82 27.13
C HIS A 206 46.29 34.51 25.92
N LYS A 207 45.24 35.33 26.08
CA LYS A 207 44.80 36.20 27.21
C LYS A 207 43.26 36.42 27.16
N GLN A 208 42.53 36.25 28.27
CA GLN A 208 41.99 37.30 29.19
C GLN A 208 40.62 37.93 28.83
N ASN A 209 39.80 38.06 29.88
CA ASN A 209 38.65 38.98 30.07
C ASN A 209 37.36 38.70 29.25
N SER A 210 36.13 38.85 29.80
CA SER A 210 35.69 38.92 31.21
C SER A 210 34.19 38.59 31.32
N CYS A 211 33.79 37.84 32.34
CA CYS A 211 32.44 37.94 32.94
C CYS A 211 32.48 39.03 34.05
N PRO A 212 31.35 39.49 34.64
CA PRO A 212 30.60 38.66 35.60
C PRO A 212 29.08 38.93 35.74
N ASN A 213 28.49 38.25 36.73
CA ASN A 213 27.21 38.50 37.43
C ASN A 213 25.91 37.92 36.81
N ASN A 214 25.02 37.26 37.57
CA ASN A 214 25.13 36.77 38.96
C ASN A 214 24.10 35.66 39.29
N LEU A 215 24.40 34.86 40.34
CA LEU A 215 23.53 34.11 41.30
C LEU A 215 22.24 33.42 40.79
N SER A 216 22.10 32.08 40.86
CA SER A 216 21.67 31.22 42.01
C SER A 216 20.14 31.24 42.27
N GLU A 217 19.45 30.23 42.84
CA GLU A 217 19.80 28.98 43.57
C GLU A 217 19.12 27.75 42.88
N LEU A 218 19.46 26.46 43.05
CA LEU A 218 19.32 25.56 44.22
C LEU A 218 17.91 25.66 44.86
N GLU A 219 17.08 24.63 45.08
CA GLU A 219 17.22 23.24 45.60
C GLU A 219 15.96 22.40 45.20
N SER A 220 15.72 21.10 45.47
CA SER A 220 16.47 19.94 46.02
C SER A 220 15.76 18.62 45.62
N ILE A 221 16.33 17.43 45.91
CA ILE A 221 15.72 16.10 45.73
C ILE A 221 15.93 15.24 47.00
N PRO A 222 14.88 14.56 47.49
CA PRO A 222 14.95 13.13 47.86
C PRO A 222 13.91 12.31 47.05
N ARG A 223 14.09 11.06 46.59
CA ARG A 223 14.78 9.82 47.05
C ARG A 223 14.05 9.00 48.13
N SER A 224 14.31 7.70 48.09
CA SER A 224 13.86 6.57 48.93
C SER A 224 12.44 6.00 48.70
N ASP A 225 12.19 4.68 48.73
CA ASP A 225 13.08 3.50 48.51
C ASP A 225 12.24 2.21 48.18
N GLU A 226 12.92 1.05 48.17
CA GLU A 226 12.50 -0.35 47.92
C GLU A 226 11.35 -0.86 48.84
N TRP A 227 10.73 -2.05 48.71
CA TRP A 227 10.90 -3.28 47.90
C TRP A 227 9.53 -3.61 47.19
N THR A 228 9.00 -4.80 46.86
CA THR A 228 9.34 -6.25 47.01
C THR A 228 8.73 -7.06 45.83
N SER A 229 9.08 -8.35 45.68
CA SER A 229 8.44 -9.29 44.73
C SER A 229 7.93 -10.56 45.43
N CYS A 230 6.83 -11.18 44.95
CA CYS A 230 6.74 -12.64 44.69
C CYS A 230 5.36 -13.14 44.18
N SER A 231 5.41 -14.34 43.58
CA SER A 231 4.40 -15.38 43.27
C SER A 231 3.01 -15.34 43.98
N GLY A 232 1.91 -15.88 43.45
CA GLY A 232 1.68 -16.65 42.20
C GLY A 232 0.37 -17.48 42.27
N ASN A 233 0.11 -18.32 41.25
CA ASN A 233 -1.08 -19.19 41.03
C ASN A 233 -2.40 -18.43 40.71
N GLN A 234 -2.94 -18.45 39.48
CA GLN A 234 -3.57 -19.55 38.72
C GLN A 234 -5.00 -19.93 39.15
N ALA A 235 -5.99 -19.54 38.32
CA ALA A 235 -7.19 -20.33 38.03
C ALA A 235 -7.72 -19.96 36.63
N SER A 236 -8.12 -20.96 35.85
CA SER A 236 -8.47 -20.83 34.42
C SER A 236 -9.87 -20.25 34.17
N SER A 237 -10.02 -19.53 33.07
CA SER A 237 -11.20 -19.67 32.19
C SER A 237 -10.74 -19.80 30.73
N ARG A 238 -11.36 -20.70 29.97
CA ARG A 238 -11.05 -20.95 28.56
C ARG A 238 -12.19 -20.44 27.69
N LEU A 239 -11.79 -19.78 26.59
CA LEU A 239 -12.39 -19.87 25.25
C LEU A 239 -13.92 -19.78 25.11
N GLU A 240 -14.40 -18.69 24.53
CA GLU A 240 -15.51 -18.77 23.56
C GLU A 240 -15.35 -17.73 22.44
N ARG A 241 -16.05 -17.91 21.31
CA ARG A 241 -15.68 -17.30 20.01
C ARG A 241 -16.89 -16.80 19.22
N ALA A 242 -17.03 -15.47 19.12
CA ALA A 242 -17.79 -14.79 18.07
C ALA A 242 -16.95 -13.60 17.56
N GLN A 243 -16.55 -13.48 16.30
CA GLN A 243 -17.37 -13.36 15.08
C GLN A 243 -18.34 -12.17 15.13
N SER A 244 -17.82 -10.96 14.87
CA SER A 244 -18.52 -9.83 14.22
C SER A 244 -17.55 -8.65 14.04
N ILE A 245 -16.78 -8.65 12.94
CA ILE A 245 -16.05 -7.47 12.47
C ILE A 245 -16.93 -6.78 11.42
N PRO A 246 -17.42 -5.55 11.62
CA PRO A 246 -18.19 -4.84 10.61
C PRO A 246 -17.26 -4.31 9.49
N THR A 247 -17.32 -4.94 8.32
CA THR A 247 -16.62 -4.50 7.10
C THR A 247 -17.28 -3.25 6.50
N CYS A 248 -17.06 -2.10 7.14
CA CYS A 248 -17.39 -0.74 6.69
C CYS A 248 -16.58 -0.23 5.48
N THR A 249 -16.46 -0.97 4.38
CA THR A 249 -15.80 -0.47 3.13
C THR A 249 -16.84 -0.03 2.10
N GLU A 250 -17.67 0.94 2.46
CA GLU A 250 -18.50 1.68 1.50
C GLU A 250 -17.99 3.10 1.33
N ILE A 251 -17.38 3.37 0.17
CA ILE A 251 -17.09 4.73 -0.30
C ILE A 251 -18.32 5.20 -1.09
N SER A 252 -19.42 5.42 -0.38
CA SER A 252 -20.68 5.86 -0.96
C SER A 252 -20.66 7.38 -1.15
N LEU A 253 -20.52 7.81 -2.41
CA LEU A 253 -20.63 9.21 -2.83
C LEU A 253 -22.09 9.67 -2.79
N THR A 254 -22.58 9.99 -1.59
CA THR A 254 -23.95 10.48 -1.40
C THR A 254 -24.17 11.87 -1.94
N ASN A 255 -25.24 12.04 -2.72
CA ASN A 255 -26.15 13.17 -2.62
C ASN A 255 -27.55 12.69 -3.03
N VAL A 256 -28.50 12.71 -2.07
CA VAL A 256 -29.93 12.40 -2.26
C VAL A 256 -30.70 13.43 -1.45
N ILE A 257 -31.70 14.07 -2.06
CA ILE A 257 -32.76 14.82 -1.37
C ILE A 257 -34.06 14.58 -2.13
N ASP A 258 -35.12 14.30 -1.37
CA ASP A 258 -36.52 13.99 -1.74
C ASP A 258 -37.36 14.24 -0.45
N PRO A 259 -38.70 14.26 -0.42
CA PRO A 259 -39.72 14.24 -1.49
C PRO A 259 -40.49 15.62 -1.52
N GLU A 260 -41.79 15.87 -1.80
CA GLU A 260 -43.05 15.11 -1.86
C GLU A 260 -44.12 15.67 -2.84
N ASN A 261 -44.95 14.75 -3.36
CA ASN A 261 -46.41 14.79 -3.60
C ASN A 261 -47.14 15.94 -4.34
N GLN A 262 -47.62 15.56 -5.53
CA GLN A 262 -49.03 15.52 -5.99
C GLN A 262 -49.65 16.59 -6.94
N GLU A 263 -50.39 16.01 -7.91
CA GLU A 263 -51.52 16.50 -8.73
C GLU A 263 -51.36 17.48 -9.93
N ASN A 264 -51.21 16.87 -11.12
CA ASN A 264 -52.26 16.77 -12.16
C ASN A 264 -52.25 17.69 -13.42
N SER A 265 -52.25 17.04 -14.60
CA SER A 265 -52.73 17.46 -15.93
C SER A 265 -52.03 18.61 -16.71
N GLY A 266 -51.84 18.39 -18.02
CA GLY A 266 -51.57 19.46 -19.00
C GLY A 266 -50.64 19.07 -20.16
N GLU A 267 -51.17 18.92 -21.38
CA GLU A 267 -50.36 18.64 -22.59
C GLU A 267 -49.76 19.93 -23.20
N LYS A 268 -48.48 19.89 -23.61
CA LYS A 268 -48.05 20.01 -25.04
C LYS A 268 -46.52 20.08 -25.23
N ASN A 269 -46.10 19.82 -26.47
CA ASN A 269 -44.71 19.50 -26.84
C ASN A 269 -43.80 20.72 -27.08
N LEU A 270 -42.49 20.45 -26.98
CA LEU A 270 -41.44 20.76 -27.98
C LEU A 270 -40.22 21.58 -27.47
N ALA A 271 -39.23 20.89 -26.87
CA ALA A 271 -37.78 21.19 -26.97
C ALA A 271 -36.93 20.21 -26.12
N ASP A 272 -36.75 18.96 -26.54
CA ASP A 272 -35.93 17.99 -25.79
C ASP A 272 -34.42 18.24 -25.88
N VAL A 273 -33.91 19.09 -25.00
CA VAL A 273 -32.49 19.06 -24.60
C VAL A 273 -32.31 17.83 -23.70
N LYS A 274 -31.85 16.71 -24.28
CA LYS A 274 -31.69 15.43 -23.58
C LYS A 274 -30.79 15.56 -22.34
N LYS A 275 -31.43 15.71 -21.18
CA LYS A 275 -30.88 15.54 -19.84
C LYS A 275 -30.39 14.10 -19.73
N SER A 276 -29.07 13.89 -19.60
CA SER A 276 -28.50 12.54 -19.52
C SER A 276 -28.96 11.83 -18.25
N GLU A 277 -29.84 10.85 -18.41
CA GLU A 277 -30.19 9.91 -17.34
C GLU A 277 -28.94 9.15 -16.90
N ALA A 278 -28.81 8.89 -15.60
CA ALA A 278 -27.72 8.08 -15.09
C ALA A 278 -27.90 6.63 -15.55
N ILE A 279 -27.03 6.17 -16.45
CA ILE A 279 -27.12 4.82 -17.03
C ILE A 279 -26.87 3.78 -15.93
N VAL A 280 -27.94 3.16 -15.44
CA VAL A 280 -27.87 2.07 -14.46
C VAL A 280 -27.42 0.80 -15.19
N ILE A 281 -26.26 0.27 -14.80
CA ILE A 281 -25.76 -1.02 -15.32
C ILE A 281 -26.59 -2.16 -14.71
N PRO A 282 -27.19 -3.07 -15.50
CA PRO A 282 -27.86 -4.27 -14.97
C PRO A 282 -26.92 -5.13 -14.12
N GLU A 283 -27.39 -5.61 -12.97
CA GLU A 283 -26.56 -6.38 -12.02
C GLU A 283 -25.94 -7.64 -12.64
N ASP A 284 -26.65 -8.31 -13.55
CA ASP A 284 -26.15 -9.49 -14.27
C ASP A 284 -24.96 -9.20 -15.19
N PHE A 285 -24.66 -7.93 -15.48
CA PHE A 285 -23.50 -7.50 -16.27
C PHE A 285 -22.29 -7.13 -15.40
N LEU A 286 -22.47 -7.04 -14.07
CA LEU A 286 -21.41 -6.70 -13.12
C LEU A 286 -20.72 -7.96 -12.58
N CYS A 287 -19.39 -7.92 -12.46
CA CYS A 287 -18.61 -8.99 -11.85
C CYS A 287 -18.86 -9.02 -10.33
N PRO A 288 -19.32 -10.14 -9.73
CA PRO A 288 -19.58 -10.19 -8.29
C PRO A 288 -18.32 -10.13 -7.38
N ILE A 289 -17.12 -9.96 -7.94
CA ILE A 289 -15.86 -9.73 -7.20
C ILE A 289 -15.45 -8.26 -7.20
N SER A 290 -15.54 -7.58 -8.36
CA SER A 290 -15.07 -6.19 -8.51
C SER A 290 -16.18 -5.16 -8.53
N LEU A 291 -17.44 -5.59 -8.72
CA LEU A 291 -18.61 -4.74 -8.99
C LEU A 291 -18.45 -3.86 -10.25
N GLU A 292 -17.53 -4.23 -11.15
CA GLU A 292 -17.31 -3.59 -12.45
C GLU A 292 -17.97 -4.40 -13.58
N LEU A 293 -18.30 -3.73 -14.68
CA LEU A 293 -18.84 -4.37 -15.90
C LEU A 293 -17.88 -5.44 -16.45
N MET A 294 -18.39 -6.66 -16.67
CA MET A 294 -17.60 -7.79 -17.18
C MET A 294 -17.20 -7.61 -18.64
N ARG A 295 -15.94 -7.93 -18.99
CA ARG A 295 -15.41 -7.83 -20.36
C ARG A 295 -15.23 -9.20 -20.99
N ASP A 296 -14.65 -10.14 -20.25
CA ASP A 296 -14.70 -11.58 -20.55
C ASP A 296 -15.43 -12.33 -19.43
N PRO A 297 -16.78 -12.33 -19.43
CA PRO A 297 -17.56 -13.12 -18.49
C PRO A 297 -17.31 -14.62 -18.65
N VAL A 298 -17.03 -15.31 -17.54
CA VAL A 298 -16.79 -16.75 -17.45
C VAL A 298 -17.61 -17.38 -16.33
N ILE A 299 -18.09 -18.59 -16.57
CA ILE A 299 -18.87 -19.40 -15.63
C ILE A 299 -17.93 -20.32 -14.84
N VAL A 300 -18.11 -20.38 -13.53
CA VAL A 300 -17.48 -21.38 -12.64
C VAL A 300 -18.41 -22.58 -12.42
N ALA A 301 -17.90 -23.66 -11.80
CA ALA A 301 -18.64 -24.89 -11.49
C ALA A 301 -20.03 -24.70 -10.82
N THR A 302 -20.23 -23.63 -10.05
CA THR A 302 -21.50 -23.30 -9.37
C THR A 302 -22.46 -22.45 -10.23
N GLY A 303 -22.26 -22.39 -11.55
CA GLY A 303 -23.11 -21.67 -12.50
C GLY A 303 -23.02 -20.14 -12.46
N GLN A 304 -22.29 -19.56 -11.49
CA GLN A 304 -22.11 -18.12 -11.37
C GLN A 304 -21.13 -17.59 -12.41
N THR A 305 -21.42 -16.40 -12.95
CA THR A 305 -20.57 -15.72 -13.93
C THR A 305 -19.75 -14.60 -13.28
N TYR A 306 -18.50 -14.46 -13.72
CA TYR A 306 -17.53 -13.46 -13.25
C TYR A 306 -16.69 -12.94 -14.41
N GLU A 307 -16.07 -11.76 -14.28
CA GLU A 307 -14.97 -11.35 -15.17
C GLU A 307 -13.75 -12.28 -14.96
N ARG A 308 -13.24 -12.88 -16.04
CA ARG A 308 -12.15 -13.89 -16.00
C ARG A 308 -10.99 -13.45 -15.13
N SER A 309 -10.48 -12.24 -15.34
CA SER A 309 -9.28 -11.74 -14.65
C SER A 309 -9.43 -11.72 -13.13
N TYR A 310 -10.61 -11.40 -12.61
CA TYR A 310 -10.88 -11.38 -11.16
C TYR A 310 -11.10 -12.78 -10.58
N ILE A 311 -11.88 -13.64 -11.23
CA ILE A 311 -12.14 -15.00 -10.70
C ILE A 311 -10.93 -15.92 -10.85
N GLN A 312 -10.12 -15.76 -11.90
CA GLN A 312 -8.84 -16.45 -12.04
C GLN A 312 -7.92 -16.08 -10.86
N ARG A 313 -7.75 -14.77 -10.56
CA ARG A 313 -6.93 -14.33 -9.41
C ARG A 313 -7.48 -14.78 -8.05
N TRP A 314 -8.80 -14.91 -7.90
CA TRP A 314 -9.41 -15.50 -6.70
C TRP A 314 -9.03 -16.98 -6.53
N ILE A 315 -9.09 -17.76 -7.61
CA ILE A 315 -8.70 -19.18 -7.65
C ILE A 315 -7.19 -19.34 -7.46
N ASP A 316 -6.37 -18.53 -8.14
CA ASP A 316 -4.90 -18.52 -8.03
C ASP A 316 -4.44 -18.15 -6.60
N GLY A 317 -5.22 -17.32 -5.92
CA GLY A 317 -5.09 -17.02 -4.49
C GLY A 317 -5.45 -18.18 -3.54
N GLY A 318 -5.73 -19.37 -4.07
CA GLY A 318 -6.00 -20.59 -3.31
C GLY A 318 -7.47 -20.79 -2.90
N ASN A 319 -8.38 -19.91 -3.28
CA ASN A 319 -9.77 -19.98 -2.85
C ASN A 319 -10.58 -20.99 -3.68
N THR A 320 -10.91 -22.14 -3.09
CA THR A 320 -11.71 -23.18 -3.75
C THR A 320 -13.23 -23.01 -3.58
N THR A 321 -13.70 -21.82 -3.19
CA THR A 321 -15.12 -21.47 -3.03
C THR A 321 -15.56 -20.44 -4.07
N CYS A 322 -16.82 -20.48 -4.46
CA CYS A 322 -17.48 -19.46 -5.27
C CYS A 322 -17.62 -18.16 -4.46
N PRO A 323 -17.07 -17.00 -4.89
CA PRO A 323 -17.17 -15.75 -4.15
C PRO A 323 -18.61 -15.36 -3.75
N LYS A 324 -19.56 -15.44 -4.69
CA LYS A 324 -20.96 -15.00 -4.50
C LYS A 324 -21.81 -16.00 -3.69
N THR A 325 -21.60 -17.31 -3.84
CA THR A 325 -22.44 -18.34 -3.17
C THR A 325 -21.75 -19.07 -2.02
N GLN A 326 -20.46 -18.85 -1.79
CA GLN A 326 -19.59 -19.51 -0.79
C GLN A 326 -19.52 -21.06 -0.89
N GLN A 327 -20.23 -21.66 -1.83
CA GLN A 327 -20.18 -23.08 -2.14
C GLN A 327 -18.80 -23.48 -2.68
N LYS A 328 -18.32 -24.67 -2.31
CA LYS A 328 -17.07 -25.24 -2.85
C LYS A 328 -17.22 -25.51 -4.35
N LEU A 329 -16.28 -25.03 -5.14
CA LEU A 329 -16.21 -25.28 -6.57
C LEU A 329 -15.88 -26.75 -6.83
N GLN A 330 -16.72 -27.46 -7.59
CA GLN A 330 -16.49 -28.87 -7.95
C GLN A 330 -15.30 -29.04 -8.91
N ASN A 331 -15.08 -28.03 -9.75
CA ASN A 331 -13.91 -27.89 -10.63
C ASN A 331 -13.53 -26.40 -10.73
N LEU A 332 -12.33 -26.12 -11.25
CA LEU A 332 -11.80 -24.77 -11.41
C LEU A 332 -11.80 -24.30 -12.87
N THR A 333 -12.59 -24.94 -13.75
CA THR A 333 -12.64 -24.61 -15.18
C THR A 333 -13.48 -23.36 -15.43
N LEU A 334 -12.88 -22.34 -16.05
CA LEU A 334 -13.53 -21.07 -16.37
C LEU A 334 -14.12 -21.07 -17.80
N THR A 335 -15.34 -21.61 -17.92
CA THR A 335 -16.07 -21.72 -19.19
C THR A 335 -16.48 -20.33 -19.71
N PRO A 336 -16.07 -19.87 -20.90
CA PRO A 336 -16.41 -18.52 -21.36
C PRO A 336 -17.92 -18.38 -21.65
N ASN A 337 -18.54 -17.33 -21.12
CA ASN A 337 -19.95 -17.03 -21.33
C ASN A 337 -20.13 -16.13 -22.57
N TYR A 338 -20.01 -16.73 -23.75
CA TYR A 338 -20.13 -16.05 -25.05
C TYR A 338 -21.46 -15.29 -25.20
N VAL A 339 -22.56 -15.82 -24.65
CA VAL A 339 -23.89 -15.21 -24.71
C VAL A 339 -23.92 -13.92 -23.89
N LEU A 340 -23.51 -13.96 -22.62
CA LEU A 340 -23.49 -12.78 -21.76
C LEU A 340 -22.51 -11.72 -22.30
N ARG A 341 -21.35 -12.11 -22.84
CA ARG A 341 -20.44 -11.17 -23.48
C ARG A 341 -21.10 -10.45 -24.66
N SER A 342 -21.91 -11.15 -25.46
CA SER A 342 -22.67 -10.56 -26.56
C SER A 342 -23.73 -9.58 -26.07
N LEU A 343 -24.49 -9.93 -25.02
CA LEU A 343 -25.50 -9.06 -24.41
C LEU A 343 -24.88 -7.79 -23.81
N ILE A 344 -23.77 -7.90 -23.08
CA ILE A 344 -23.02 -6.76 -22.55
C ILE A 344 -22.50 -5.87 -23.70
N THR A 345 -22.07 -6.46 -24.81
CA THR A 345 -21.59 -5.73 -25.99
C THR A 345 -22.71 -4.93 -26.66
N GLN A 346 -23.89 -5.54 -26.82
CA GLN A 346 -25.07 -4.87 -27.34
C GLN A 346 -25.49 -3.71 -26.42
N TRP A 347 -25.63 -3.97 -25.12
CA TRP A 347 -26.04 -2.95 -24.15
C TRP A 347 -25.08 -1.75 -24.07
N CYS A 348 -23.75 -2.00 -24.12
CA CYS A 348 -22.77 -0.91 -24.19
C CYS A 348 -22.95 -0.04 -25.45
N THR A 349 -23.29 -0.67 -26.57
CA THR A 349 -23.51 0.02 -27.86
C THR A 349 -24.78 0.87 -27.82
N GLU A 350 -25.86 0.34 -27.24
CA GLU A 350 -27.15 1.04 -27.08
C GLU A 350 -27.04 2.25 -26.13
N HIS A 351 -26.23 2.15 -25.07
CA HIS A 351 -26.02 3.19 -24.08
C HIS A 351 -24.80 4.10 -24.33
N ASN A 352 -24.10 3.98 -25.45
CA ASN A 352 -22.89 4.75 -25.80
C ASN A 352 -21.75 4.64 -24.75
N ILE A 353 -21.64 3.50 -24.07
CA ILE A 353 -20.55 3.22 -23.14
C ILE A 353 -19.38 2.63 -23.92
N GLU A 354 -18.26 3.35 -23.96
CA GLU A 354 -17.01 2.84 -24.57
C GLU A 354 -16.54 1.56 -23.86
N GLN A 355 -16.73 0.41 -24.50
CA GLN A 355 -16.04 -0.80 -24.05
C GLN A 355 -14.52 -0.58 -24.17
N PRO A 356 -13.70 -1.00 -23.18
CA PRO A 356 -12.24 -0.81 -23.16
C PRO A 356 -11.42 -1.58 -24.22
N THR A 357 -11.91 -1.68 -25.45
CA THR A 357 -11.19 -2.11 -26.66
C THR A 357 -9.94 -1.25 -26.83
N GLY A 358 -8.76 -1.88 -26.81
CA GLY A 358 -7.50 -1.14 -26.97
C GLY A 358 -7.25 -0.78 -28.43
N LEU A 359 -7.40 0.50 -28.80
CA LEU A 359 -6.95 1.02 -30.09
C LEU A 359 -6.90 2.56 -30.13
N THR A 360 -5.84 3.11 -30.71
CA THR A 360 -5.88 4.35 -31.50
C THR A 360 -5.22 4.07 -32.85
N ASN A 361 -5.62 4.81 -33.90
CA ASN A 361 -5.12 4.66 -35.28
C ASN A 361 -5.42 3.33 -36.01
N GLY A 362 -6.71 3.01 -36.14
CA GLY A 362 -7.27 2.85 -37.49
C GLY A 362 -7.25 1.47 -38.17
N LYS A 363 -6.82 0.38 -37.53
CA LYS A 363 -7.10 -0.99 -38.04
C LYS A 363 -7.55 -1.93 -36.94
N ILE A 364 -8.78 -2.44 -37.08
CA ILE A 364 -9.39 -3.41 -36.16
C ILE A 364 -8.59 -4.72 -36.20
N LYS A 365 -8.16 -5.18 -35.03
CA LYS A 365 -7.88 -6.60 -34.77
C LYS A 365 -8.92 -7.11 -33.76
N ARG A 366 -9.53 -8.25 -34.07
CA ARG A 366 -10.32 -9.00 -33.10
C ARG A 366 -9.35 -9.64 -32.11
N SER A 367 -9.52 -9.38 -30.82
CA SER A 367 -8.85 -10.15 -29.77
C SER A 367 -9.44 -11.56 -29.72
N ASP A 368 -8.62 -12.56 -30.01
CA ASP A 368 -9.02 -13.97 -30.10
C ASP A 368 -8.90 -14.72 -28.75
N GLY A 369 -8.56 -14.01 -27.68
CA GLY A 369 -8.27 -14.57 -26.36
C GLY A 369 -6.91 -15.26 -26.26
N SER A 370 -6.06 -15.17 -27.28
CA SER A 370 -4.71 -15.75 -27.24
C SER A 370 -3.79 -14.99 -26.28
N PHE A 371 -2.87 -15.72 -25.63
CA PHE A 371 -1.88 -15.25 -24.64
C PHE A 371 -0.83 -14.25 -25.19
N ARG A 372 -1.06 -13.67 -26.38
CA ARG A 372 -0.09 -12.87 -27.15
C ARG A 372 -0.16 -11.37 -26.85
N ASP A 373 -1.29 -10.85 -26.37
CA ASP A 373 -1.50 -9.41 -26.15
C ASP A 373 -0.52 -8.81 -25.11
N VAL A 374 -0.37 -9.48 -23.96
CA VAL A 374 0.46 -9.00 -22.83
C VAL A 374 1.91 -8.72 -23.24
N THR A 375 2.44 -9.45 -24.22
CA THR A 375 3.80 -9.23 -24.74
C THR A 375 3.92 -7.91 -25.52
N GLY A 376 2.85 -7.50 -26.21
CA GLY A 376 2.76 -6.21 -26.89
C GLY A 376 2.73 -5.05 -25.90
N ASP A 377 1.90 -5.15 -24.86
CA ASP A 377 1.79 -4.13 -23.82
C ASP A 377 3.11 -3.94 -23.05
N ILE A 378 3.80 -5.03 -22.71
CA ILE A 378 5.15 -4.98 -22.11
C ILE A 378 6.13 -4.18 -22.99
N ALA A 379 6.12 -4.41 -24.30
CA ALA A 379 7.00 -3.70 -25.23
C ALA A 379 6.62 -2.21 -25.38
N ALA A 380 5.32 -1.90 -25.42
CA ALA A 380 4.80 -0.53 -25.50
C ALA A 380 5.10 0.26 -24.23
N ILE A 381 4.81 -0.30 -23.05
CA ILE A 381 5.14 0.31 -21.74
C ILE A 381 6.65 0.47 -21.60
N GLY A 382 7.45 -0.53 -21.99
CA GLY A 382 8.91 -0.41 -22.03
C GLY A 382 9.45 0.64 -23.01
N ALA A 383 8.68 1.03 -24.04
CA ALA A 383 9.00 2.18 -24.89
C ALA A 383 8.61 3.51 -24.22
N LEU A 384 7.45 3.58 -23.57
CA LEU A 384 7.01 4.75 -22.81
C LEU A 384 7.96 5.09 -21.65
N VAL A 385 8.40 4.09 -20.87
CA VAL A 385 9.34 4.31 -19.76
C VAL A 385 10.68 4.86 -20.24
N ARG A 386 11.15 4.48 -21.44
CA ARG A 386 12.34 5.10 -22.05
C ARG A 386 12.11 6.55 -22.44
N LYS A 387 10.90 6.91 -22.91
CA LYS A 387 10.52 8.30 -23.22
C LYS A 387 10.34 9.18 -21.98
N LEU A 388 10.00 8.62 -20.80
CA LEU A 388 10.00 9.37 -19.54
C LEU A 388 11.38 10.00 -19.24
N SER A 389 12.45 9.38 -19.71
CA SER A 389 13.84 9.86 -19.58
C SER A 389 14.30 10.73 -20.76
N SER A 390 13.42 11.16 -21.66
CA SER A 390 13.80 12.02 -22.79
C SER A 390 14.22 13.43 -22.33
N ARG A 391 15.20 13.98 -23.06
CA ARG A 391 15.61 15.40 -22.92
C ARG A 391 14.54 16.34 -23.47
N ALA A 392 13.74 15.92 -24.44
CA ALA A 392 12.64 16.72 -24.99
C ALA A 392 11.47 16.77 -23.99
N ILE A 393 11.07 17.98 -23.59
CA ILE A 393 9.98 18.19 -22.63
C ILE A 393 8.67 17.64 -23.17
N GLU A 394 8.36 17.89 -24.44
CA GLU A 394 7.13 17.40 -25.09
C GLU A 394 7.02 15.87 -25.12
N GLU A 395 8.07 15.16 -25.52
CA GLU A 395 8.07 13.69 -25.51
C GLU A 395 7.87 13.12 -24.11
N ARG A 396 8.53 13.75 -23.13
CA ARG A 396 8.45 13.36 -21.72
C ARG A 396 7.06 13.61 -21.16
N ARG A 397 6.49 14.80 -21.38
CA ARG A 397 5.13 15.17 -20.95
C ARG A 397 4.07 14.25 -21.57
N ALA A 398 4.20 13.94 -22.87
CA ALA A 398 3.35 12.96 -23.54
C ALA A 398 3.49 11.56 -22.94
N ALA A 399 4.71 11.11 -22.65
CA ALA A 399 4.95 9.80 -22.04
C ALA A 399 4.38 9.68 -20.61
N VAL A 400 4.52 10.71 -19.77
CA VAL A 400 3.89 10.72 -18.44
C VAL A 400 2.36 10.77 -18.55
N THR A 401 1.82 11.53 -19.50
CA THR A 401 0.37 11.60 -19.76
C THR A 401 -0.21 10.24 -20.16
N GLU A 402 0.48 9.48 -21.01
CA GLU A 402 0.05 8.12 -21.39
C GLU A 402 0.21 7.13 -20.22
N ILE A 403 1.31 7.22 -19.45
CA ILE A 403 1.49 6.40 -18.24
C ILE A 403 0.39 6.70 -17.19
N ARG A 404 -0.08 7.96 -17.06
CA ARG A 404 -1.25 8.33 -16.25
C ARG A 404 -2.53 7.67 -16.78
N SER A 405 -2.75 7.69 -18.09
CA SER A 405 -3.88 7.03 -18.75
C SER A 405 -3.89 5.51 -18.49
N LEU A 406 -2.79 4.83 -18.82
CA LEU A 406 -2.66 3.38 -18.67
C LEU A 406 -2.81 2.93 -17.21
N SER A 407 -2.15 3.60 -16.26
CA SER A 407 -2.25 3.28 -14.83
C SER A 407 -3.64 3.50 -14.23
N LYS A 408 -4.48 4.35 -14.83
CA LYS A 408 -5.90 4.48 -14.45
C LYS A 408 -6.72 3.26 -14.88
N ARG A 409 -6.49 2.75 -16.10
CA ARG A 409 -7.38 1.80 -16.82
C ARG A 409 -7.45 0.36 -16.31
N SER A 410 -6.41 -0.16 -15.65
CA SER A 410 -6.42 -1.52 -15.08
C SER A 410 -5.36 -1.72 -13.99
N THR A 411 -5.56 -2.73 -13.14
CA THR A 411 -4.53 -3.16 -12.16
C THR A 411 -3.31 -3.78 -12.84
N ASP A 412 -3.50 -4.47 -13.97
CA ASP A 412 -2.40 -5.14 -14.66
C ASP A 412 -1.47 -4.13 -15.35
N ASN A 413 -2.01 -3.02 -15.87
CA ASN A 413 -1.17 -1.89 -16.30
C ASN A 413 -0.34 -1.34 -15.15
N ARG A 414 -0.89 -1.24 -13.92
CA ARG A 414 -0.13 -0.79 -12.74
C ARG A 414 1.00 -1.74 -12.35
N ILE A 415 0.85 -3.04 -12.64
CA ILE A 415 1.91 -4.05 -12.49
C ILE A 415 2.96 -3.85 -13.58
N LEU A 416 2.58 -3.88 -14.86
CA LEU A 416 3.50 -3.78 -15.99
C LEU A 416 4.30 -2.48 -15.99
N ILE A 417 3.69 -1.35 -15.62
CA ILE A 417 4.37 -0.04 -15.48
C ILE A 417 5.42 -0.07 -14.35
N ALA A 418 5.11 -0.74 -13.23
CA ALA A 418 6.07 -0.90 -12.12
C ALA A 418 7.22 -1.86 -12.50
N GLU A 419 6.92 -3.01 -13.10
CA GLU A 419 7.92 -4.00 -13.54
C GLU A 419 8.81 -3.48 -14.69
N ALA A 420 8.30 -2.58 -15.54
CA ALA A 420 9.09 -1.86 -16.54
C ALA A 420 10.04 -0.80 -15.93
N GLY A 421 9.98 -0.55 -14.62
CA GLY A 421 10.86 0.38 -13.91
C GLY A 421 10.41 1.84 -13.95
N ALA A 422 9.13 2.13 -14.21
CA ALA A 422 8.66 3.51 -14.30
C ALA A 422 8.75 4.29 -12.97
N ILE A 423 8.58 3.61 -11.83
CA ILE A 423 8.39 4.26 -10.52
C ILE A 423 9.55 5.21 -10.15
N PRO A 424 10.84 4.83 -10.17
CA PRO A 424 11.94 5.76 -9.89
C PRO A 424 11.99 6.95 -10.84
N VAL A 425 11.66 6.75 -12.13
CA VAL A 425 11.65 7.84 -13.13
C VAL A 425 10.49 8.81 -12.85
N LEU A 426 9.29 8.29 -12.58
CA LEU A 426 8.13 9.11 -12.20
C LEU A 426 8.37 9.89 -10.91
N VAL A 427 9.05 9.30 -9.92
CA VAL A 427 9.45 9.99 -8.68
C VAL A 427 10.41 11.14 -8.95
N ASN A 428 11.38 10.96 -9.84
CA ASN A 428 12.27 12.05 -10.29
C ASN A 428 11.52 13.17 -11.05
N LEU A 429 10.38 12.86 -11.69
CA LEU A 429 9.55 13.86 -12.37
C LEU A 429 8.61 14.64 -11.43
N LEU A 430 8.49 14.24 -10.16
CA LEU A 430 7.80 15.02 -9.12
C LEU A 430 8.53 16.35 -8.81
N THR A 431 9.83 16.44 -9.11
CA THR A 431 10.62 17.69 -8.97
C THR A 431 10.79 18.43 -10.30
N SER A 432 9.96 18.15 -11.31
CA SER A 432 9.99 18.89 -12.58
C SER A 432 9.39 20.30 -12.43
N GLU A 433 10.05 21.28 -13.04
CA GLU A 433 9.56 22.66 -13.18
C GLU A 433 8.37 22.78 -14.15
N ASP A 434 8.23 21.82 -15.07
CA ASP A 434 7.06 21.74 -15.94
C ASP A 434 5.84 21.25 -15.14
N VAL A 435 4.97 22.19 -14.77
CA VAL A 435 3.77 21.96 -13.95
C VAL A 435 2.95 20.77 -14.46
N GLN A 436 2.73 20.69 -15.77
CA GLN A 436 1.93 19.62 -16.36
C GLN A 436 2.62 18.25 -16.28
N THR A 437 3.96 18.19 -16.40
CA THR A 437 4.74 16.97 -16.11
C THR A 437 4.62 16.57 -14.64
N GLN A 438 4.73 17.53 -13.72
CA GLN A 438 4.62 17.30 -12.27
C GLN A 438 3.23 16.77 -11.87
N GLU A 439 2.16 17.39 -12.37
CA GLU A 439 0.76 16.96 -12.17
C GLU A 439 0.52 15.55 -12.72
N ASN A 440 0.93 15.28 -13.96
CA ASN A 440 0.79 13.94 -14.54
C ASN A 440 1.63 12.90 -13.79
N ALA A 441 2.80 13.27 -13.25
CA ALA A 441 3.68 12.39 -12.47
C ALA A 441 3.07 12.03 -11.12
N VAL A 442 2.60 13.01 -10.31
CA VAL A 442 1.96 12.72 -9.02
C VAL A 442 0.67 11.91 -9.20
N THR A 443 -0.10 12.19 -10.24
CA THR A 443 -1.31 11.40 -10.57
C THR A 443 -0.97 9.98 -11.04
N SER A 444 0.15 9.79 -11.73
CA SER A 444 0.64 8.45 -12.09
C SER A 444 1.08 7.67 -10.84
N ILE A 445 1.79 8.30 -9.90
CA ILE A 445 2.17 7.68 -8.63
C ILE A 445 0.93 7.32 -7.80
N LEU A 446 -0.09 8.19 -7.74
CA LEU A 446 -1.39 7.90 -7.12
C LEU A 446 -2.04 6.65 -7.73
N ASN A 447 -2.18 6.61 -9.05
CA ASN A 447 -2.77 5.45 -9.74
C ASN A 447 -1.99 4.16 -9.46
N LEU A 448 -0.65 4.24 -9.42
CA LEU A 448 0.21 3.10 -9.14
C LEU A 448 0.13 2.64 -7.67
N SER A 449 -0.02 3.55 -6.70
CA SER A 449 -0.09 3.21 -5.26
C SER A 449 -1.38 2.51 -4.85
N ILE A 450 -2.43 2.57 -5.68
CA ILE A 450 -3.67 1.77 -5.47
C ILE A 450 -3.33 0.29 -5.34
N TYR A 451 -2.37 -0.23 -6.13
CA TYR A 451 -1.92 -1.62 -6.03
C TYR A 451 -0.91 -1.80 -4.88
N GLU A 452 -1.15 -2.77 -3.99
CA GLU A 452 -0.41 -2.90 -2.72
C GLU A 452 1.10 -3.10 -2.91
N ASN A 453 1.50 -4.04 -3.79
CA ASN A 453 2.91 -4.33 -4.02
C ASN A 453 3.70 -3.14 -4.60
N ASN A 454 3.03 -2.17 -5.23
CA ASN A 454 3.66 -0.95 -5.71
C ASN A 454 3.97 0.05 -4.58
N LYS A 455 3.23 0.02 -3.45
CA LYS A 455 3.45 0.96 -2.34
C LYS A 455 4.87 0.85 -1.78
N GLY A 456 5.36 -0.38 -1.61
CA GLY A 456 6.75 -0.64 -1.21
C GLY A 456 7.78 -0.08 -2.19
N LEU A 457 7.55 -0.24 -3.50
CA LEU A 457 8.44 0.29 -4.55
C LEU A 457 8.45 1.83 -4.58
N ILE A 458 7.30 2.48 -4.38
CA ILE A 458 7.17 3.94 -4.32
C ILE A 458 7.89 4.51 -3.08
N MET A 459 7.80 3.82 -1.95
CA MET A 459 8.53 4.18 -0.72
C MET A 459 10.04 4.00 -0.88
N LEU A 460 10.49 2.88 -1.46
CA LEU A 460 11.91 2.61 -1.74
C LEU A 460 12.52 3.59 -2.76
N ALA A 461 11.72 4.04 -3.73
CA ALA A 461 12.12 5.09 -4.68
C ALA A 461 12.23 6.49 -4.05
N GLY A 462 11.90 6.65 -2.76
CA GLY A 462 12.07 7.91 -2.03
C GLY A 462 11.02 8.97 -2.36
N ALA A 463 9.80 8.58 -2.75
CA ALA A 463 8.79 9.53 -3.24
C ALA A 463 8.31 10.58 -2.22
N ILE A 464 8.36 10.27 -0.91
CA ILE A 464 7.67 11.03 0.14
C ILE A 464 8.09 12.51 0.23
N PRO A 465 9.39 12.90 0.25
CA PRO A 465 9.77 14.32 0.30
C PRO A 465 9.22 15.13 -0.88
N SER A 466 9.28 14.58 -2.10
CA SER A 466 8.77 15.25 -3.30
C SER A 466 7.24 15.38 -3.28
N ILE A 467 6.51 14.34 -2.86
CA ILE A 467 5.05 14.41 -2.69
C ILE A 467 4.67 15.47 -1.64
N VAL A 468 5.43 15.57 -0.54
CA VAL A 468 5.21 16.58 0.50
C VAL A 468 5.54 17.99 0.01
N GLN A 469 6.51 18.17 -0.88
CA GLN A 469 6.79 19.46 -1.51
C GLN A 469 5.66 19.89 -2.46
N ILE A 470 5.15 18.96 -3.28
CA ILE A 470 3.97 19.21 -4.14
C ILE A 470 2.76 19.58 -3.28
N LEU A 471 2.52 18.89 -2.17
CA LEU A 471 1.41 19.18 -1.25
C LEU A 471 1.47 20.59 -0.62
N ARG A 472 2.66 21.20 -0.53
CA ARG A 472 2.85 22.57 -0.04
C ARG A 472 2.68 23.60 -1.17
N ALA A 473 3.37 23.40 -2.30
CA ALA A 473 3.63 24.45 -3.29
C ALA A 473 3.11 24.15 -4.71
N GLY A 474 2.51 22.98 -4.96
CA GLY A 474 1.92 22.64 -6.25
C GLY A 474 0.57 23.32 -6.52
N THR A 475 0.04 23.09 -7.72
CA THR A 475 -1.33 23.49 -8.09
C THR A 475 -2.38 22.80 -7.21
N MET A 476 -3.63 23.29 -7.21
CA MET A 476 -4.68 22.65 -6.41
C MET A 476 -4.93 21.18 -6.80
N GLU A 477 -4.92 20.83 -8.09
CA GLU A 477 -5.00 19.43 -8.52
C GLU A 477 -3.77 18.62 -8.06
N ALA A 478 -2.56 19.17 -8.17
CA ALA A 478 -1.36 18.49 -7.69
C ALA A 478 -1.38 18.25 -6.17
N ARG A 479 -1.88 19.22 -5.39
CA ARG A 479 -2.02 19.13 -3.92
C ARG A 479 -3.08 18.10 -3.51
N GLU A 480 -4.22 18.07 -4.21
CA GLU A 480 -5.26 17.05 -4.06
C GLU A 480 -4.72 15.64 -4.34
N ASN A 481 -4.10 15.45 -5.51
CA ASN A 481 -3.51 14.17 -5.91
C ASN A 481 -2.35 13.75 -4.98
N ALA A 482 -1.56 14.69 -4.45
CA ALA A 482 -0.54 14.43 -3.44
C ALA A 482 -1.15 13.97 -2.10
N ALA A 483 -2.20 14.62 -1.61
CA ALA A 483 -2.91 14.21 -0.39
C ALA A 483 -3.52 12.79 -0.54
N ALA A 484 -4.18 12.52 -1.66
CA ALA A 484 -4.70 11.19 -1.98
C ALA A 484 -3.58 10.13 -2.09
N THR A 485 -2.40 10.49 -2.63
CA THR A 485 -1.24 9.60 -2.70
C THR A 485 -0.72 9.25 -1.30
N LEU A 486 -0.60 10.24 -0.42
CA LEU A 486 -0.17 10.02 0.97
C LEU A 486 -1.19 9.18 1.75
N PHE A 487 -2.50 9.41 1.55
CA PHE A 487 -3.53 8.53 2.08
C PHE A 487 -3.31 7.08 1.60
N SER A 488 -3.24 6.86 0.28
CA SER A 488 -3.04 5.55 -0.34
C SER A 488 -1.80 4.83 0.20
N LEU A 489 -0.63 5.49 0.22
CA LEU A 489 0.61 4.93 0.76
C LEU A 489 0.52 4.64 2.26
N SER A 490 -0.21 5.46 3.03
CA SER A 490 -0.38 5.29 4.48
C SER A 490 -1.33 4.15 4.87
N LEU A 491 -1.97 3.45 3.93
CA LEU A 491 -2.80 2.29 4.26
C LEU A 491 -1.98 1.18 4.92
N ALA A 492 -0.77 0.90 4.43
CA ALA A 492 0.23 0.11 5.14
C ALA A 492 0.70 0.83 6.42
N ASP A 493 0.78 0.11 7.54
CA ASP A 493 1.04 0.69 8.87
C ASP A 493 2.47 1.23 9.03
N GLU A 494 3.45 0.56 8.43
CA GLU A 494 4.86 0.93 8.44
C GLU A 494 5.07 2.32 7.82
N ASN A 495 4.34 2.61 6.74
CA ASN A 495 4.42 3.86 6.01
C ASN A 495 3.86 5.05 6.82
N LYS A 496 2.92 4.81 7.75
CA LYS A 496 2.35 5.87 8.62
C LYS A 496 3.42 6.57 9.45
N ILE A 497 4.48 5.85 9.84
CA ILE A 497 5.61 6.37 10.62
C ILE A 497 6.47 7.31 9.74
N ILE A 498 6.84 6.87 8.54
CA ILE A 498 7.71 7.60 7.62
C ILE A 498 7.01 8.87 7.07
N ILE A 499 5.73 8.75 6.71
CA ILE A 499 4.92 9.89 6.23
C ILE A 499 4.66 10.89 7.38
N GLY A 500 4.49 10.41 8.61
CA GLY A 500 4.44 11.29 9.79
C GLY A 500 5.77 11.99 10.08
N ALA A 501 6.89 11.36 9.78
CA ALA A 501 8.23 11.90 9.97
C ALA A 501 8.61 13.01 8.96
N SER A 502 8.18 12.90 7.70
CA SER A 502 8.58 13.79 6.59
C SER A 502 8.00 15.21 6.62
N GLY A 503 7.17 15.55 7.60
CA GLY A 503 6.48 16.83 7.65
C GLY A 503 5.31 16.95 6.66
N ALA A 504 4.71 15.81 6.27
CA ALA A 504 3.44 15.78 5.55
C ALA A 504 2.28 16.38 6.35
N ILE A 505 2.22 16.07 7.65
CA ILE A 505 1.07 16.41 8.51
C ILE A 505 0.78 17.93 8.54
N PRO A 506 1.74 18.85 8.72
CA PRO A 506 1.48 20.29 8.61
C PRO A 506 0.90 20.72 7.25
N ALA A 507 1.42 20.18 6.14
CA ALA A 507 0.94 20.53 4.80
C ALA A 507 -0.48 19.98 4.52
N LEU A 508 -0.82 18.81 5.09
CA LEU A 508 -2.20 18.31 5.08
C LEU A 508 -3.13 19.18 5.92
N VAL A 509 -2.70 19.69 7.08
CA VAL A 509 -3.52 20.60 7.91
C VAL A 509 -3.75 21.94 7.20
N GLU A 510 -2.75 22.46 6.47
CA GLU A 510 -2.90 23.65 5.64
C GLU A 510 -3.93 23.42 4.51
N LEU A 511 -3.85 22.29 3.79
CA LEU A 511 -4.83 21.93 2.76
C LEU A 511 -6.23 21.70 3.34
N LEU A 512 -6.34 21.17 4.56
CA LEU A 512 -7.60 21.02 5.30
C LEU A 512 -8.26 22.38 5.64
N GLN A 513 -7.46 23.41 5.90
CA GLN A 513 -7.98 24.77 6.17
C GLN A 513 -8.35 25.51 4.87
N ASN A 514 -7.45 25.48 3.89
CA ASN A 514 -7.42 26.44 2.77
C ASN A 514 -7.70 25.80 1.39
N GLY A 515 -7.83 24.48 1.30
CA GLY A 515 -8.05 23.78 0.03
C GLY A 515 -9.47 23.89 -0.54
N SER A 516 -9.63 23.36 -1.75
CA SER A 516 -10.94 23.12 -2.38
C SER A 516 -11.78 22.14 -1.55
N PRO A 517 -13.09 21.99 -1.81
CA PRO A 517 -13.91 20.96 -1.16
C PRO A 517 -13.32 19.54 -1.31
N ARG A 518 -12.75 19.23 -2.48
CA ARG A 518 -12.01 17.98 -2.72
C ARG A 518 -10.74 17.91 -1.89
N GLY A 519 -9.87 18.93 -1.97
CA GLY A 519 -8.60 18.98 -1.24
C GLY A 519 -8.77 18.86 0.27
N LYS A 520 -9.85 19.43 0.82
CA LYS A 520 -10.23 19.27 2.23
C LYS A 520 -10.62 17.83 2.57
N LYS A 521 -11.35 17.14 1.70
CA LYS A 521 -11.75 15.73 1.89
C LYS A 521 -10.58 14.77 1.72
N ASP A 522 -9.71 14.98 0.72
CA ASP A 522 -8.49 14.21 0.51
C ASP A 522 -7.51 14.41 1.69
N ALA A 523 -7.33 15.65 2.15
CA ALA A 523 -6.53 15.97 3.34
C ALA A 523 -7.11 15.37 4.63
N ALA A 524 -8.42 15.47 4.84
CA ALA A 524 -9.09 14.89 6.00
C ALA A 524 -8.90 13.36 6.06
N THR A 525 -9.08 12.68 4.92
CA THR A 525 -8.95 11.22 4.81
C THR A 525 -7.50 10.78 5.07
N ALA A 526 -6.52 11.50 4.52
CA ALA A 526 -5.09 11.27 4.82
C ALA A 526 -4.77 11.50 6.30
N LEU A 527 -5.23 12.60 6.90
CA LEU A 527 -4.99 12.94 8.30
C LEU A 527 -5.64 11.94 9.26
N PHE A 528 -6.86 11.50 8.99
CA PHE A 528 -7.54 10.46 9.75
C PHE A 528 -6.68 9.19 9.82
N ASN A 529 -6.30 8.63 8.67
CA ASN A 529 -5.57 7.37 8.60
C ASN A 529 -4.14 7.48 9.16
N LEU A 530 -3.44 8.59 8.90
CA LEU A 530 -2.13 8.86 9.50
C LEU A 530 -2.21 9.00 11.02
N CYS A 531 -3.27 9.61 11.55
CA CYS A 531 -3.46 9.79 12.99
C CYS A 531 -3.96 8.54 13.72
N ILE A 532 -4.28 7.43 13.04
CA ILE A 532 -4.48 6.13 13.72
C ILE A 532 -3.21 5.75 14.50
N TYR A 533 -2.03 5.95 13.89
CA TYR A 533 -0.74 5.76 14.54
C TYR A 533 -0.51 6.81 15.65
N GLN A 534 -0.25 6.34 16.87
CA GLN A 534 -0.17 7.18 18.08
C GLN A 534 0.85 8.32 17.95
N GLY A 535 2.04 8.05 17.41
CA GLY A 535 3.13 9.03 17.26
C GLY A 535 2.83 10.16 16.28
N ASN A 536 1.73 10.08 15.50
CA ASN A 536 1.28 11.14 14.61
C ASN A 536 0.28 12.10 15.27
N LYS A 537 -0.40 11.70 16.36
CA LYS A 537 -1.41 12.53 17.03
C LYS A 537 -0.81 13.79 17.64
N GLY A 538 0.34 13.68 18.31
CA GLY A 538 1.09 14.84 18.82
C GLY A 538 1.74 15.68 17.71
N ARG A 539 2.06 15.09 16.55
CA ARG A 539 2.52 15.85 15.37
C ARG A 539 1.39 16.70 14.80
N ALA A 540 0.19 16.12 14.65
CA ALA A 540 -0.99 16.82 14.18
C ALA A 540 -1.46 17.91 15.15
N THR A 541 -1.39 17.65 16.46
CA THR A 541 -1.71 18.63 17.51
C THR A 541 -0.81 19.87 17.40
N ARG A 542 0.51 19.69 17.33
CA ARG A 542 1.47 20.78 17.14
C ARG A 542 1.39 21.46 15.77
N ALA A 543 0.86 20.77 14.77
CA ALA A 543 0.52 21.36 13.46
C ALA A 543 -0.78 22.20 13.47
N GLY A 544 -1.44 22.38 14.63
CA GLY A 544 -2.64 23.21 14.75
C GLY A 544 -3.94 22.56 14.26
N ILE A 545 -3.97 21.23 14.11
CA ILE A 545 -5.13 20.52 13.54
C ILE A 545 -6.44 20.78 14.31
N ILE A 546 -6.38 20.95 15.63
CA ILE A 546 -7.57 21.18 16.46
C ILE A 546 -8.30 22.47 16.05
N THR A 547 -7.55 23.53 15.75
CA THR A 547 -8.10 24.81 15.27
C THR A 547 -8.72 24.67 13.88
N ALA A 548 -8.12 23.84 13.00
CA ALA A 548 -8.69 23.53 11.69
C ALA A 548 -10.03 22.79 11.83
N LEU A 549 -10.06 21.72 12.63
CA LEU A 549 -11.25 20.90 12.87
C LEU A 549 -12.36 21.72 13.52
N LEU A 550 -12.06 22.55 14.53
CA LEU A 550 -13.04 23.42 15.16
C LEU A 550 -13.69 24.38 14.15
N LYS A 551 -12.89 25.03 13.30
CA LYS A 551 -13.40 25.92 12.24
C LYS A 551 -14.35 25.19 11.29
N MET A 552 -14.11 23.90 11.01
CA MET A 552 -14.99 23.06 10.19
C MET A 552 -16.27 22.64 10.92
N LEU A 553 -16.23 22.41 12.24
CA LEU A 553 -17.42 22.13 13.05
C LEU A 553 -18.35 23.35 13.17
N THR A 554 -17.79 24.56 13.11
CA THR A 554 -18.53 25.84 13.18
C THR A 554 -18.82 26.47 11.81
N ASP A 555 -18.49 25.80 10.71
CA ASP A 555 -18.70 26.34 9.36
C ASP A 555 -20.19 26.32 8.99
N SER A 556 -20.67 27.40 8.39
CA SER A 556 -22.08 27.55 7.99
C SER A 556 -22.49 26.54 6.91
N SER A 557 -21.52 26.08 6.10
CA SER A 557 -21.73 25.04 5.09
C SER A 557 -22.12 23.68 5.68
N LYS A 558 -21.66 23.37 6.91
CA LYS A 558 -21.74 22.06 7.59
C LYS A 558 -21.22 20.84 6.80
N LEU A 559 -20.62 21.04 5.62
CA LEU A 559 -20.27 19.96 4.67
C LEU A 559 -19.19 18.97 5.17
N MET A 560 -18.39 19.37 6.16
CA MET A 560 -17.21 18.63 6.63
C MET A 560 -17.28 18.24 8.11
N VAL A 561 -18.47 18.26 8.73
CA VAL A 561 -18.65 18.01 10.18
C VAL A 561 -18.36 16.54 10.53
N ASP A 562 -18.67 15.60 9.65
CA ASP A 562 -18.39 14.17 9.84
C ASP A 562 -16.87 13.88 9.82
N GLU A 563 -16.15 14.40 8.83
CA GLU A 563 -14.70 14.35 8.72
C GLU A 563 -14.03 15.03 9.93
N ALA A 564 -14.52 16.20 10.35
CA ALA A 564 -13.96 16.91 11.48
C ALA A 564 -14.11 16.14 12.81
N LEU A 565 -15.31 15.59 13.07
CA LEU A 565 -15.58 14.79 14.27
C LEU A 565 -14.83 13.46 14.27
N THR A 566 -14.70 12.77 13.13
CA THR A 566 -14.01 11.48 13.07
C THR A 566 -12.50 11.61 13.31
N ILE A 567 -11.85 12.63 12.76
CA ILE A 567 -10.44 12.95 13.08
C ILE A 567 -10.30 13.34 14.56
N MET A 568 -11.18 14.21 15.06
CA MET A 568 -11.14 14.65 16.46
C MET A 568 -11.33 13.49 17.45
N SER A 569 -12.19 12.52 17.12
CA SER A 569 -12.40 11.28 17.90
C SER A 569 -11.14 10.41 17.97
N VAL A 570 -10.40 10.28 16.86
CA VAL A 570 -9.08 9.60 16.84
C VAL A 570 -8.05 10.36 17.69
N LEU A 571 -7.99 11.69 17.57
CA LEU A 571 -7.06 12.54 18.31
C LEU A 571 -7.34 12.56 19.82
N ALA A 572 -8.60 12.56 20.25
CA ALA A 572 -9.01 12.62 21.66
C ALA A 572 -8.54 11.44 22.53
N SER A 573 -7.90 10.43 21.93
CA SER A 573 -7.19 9.36 22.64
C SER A 573 -5.77 9.73 23.10
N HIS A 574 -5.19 10.85 22.63
CA HIS A 574 -3.83 11.32 22.95
C HIS A 574 -3.86 12.52 23.91
N GLN A 575 -3.06 12.50 24.98
CA GLN A 575 -3.20 13.48 26.08
C GLN A 575 -2.96 14.93 25.64
N GLU A 576 -1.92 15.19 24.84
CA GLU A 576 -1.63 16.52 24.26
C GLU A 576 -2.81 17.05 23.45
N ALA A 577 -3.48 16.17 22.70
CA ALA A 577 -4.63 16.52 21.87
C ALA A 577 -5.88 16.80 22.70
N LYS A 578 -6.11 16.07 23.81
CA LYS A 578 -7.19 16.38 24.74
C LYS A 578 -7.07 17.79 25.31
N VAL A 579 -5.89 18.15 25.82
CA VAL A 579 -5.61 19.48 26.37
C VAL A 579 -5.85 20.55 25.30
N ALA A 580 -5.43 20.32 24.06
CA ALA A 580 -5.70 21.23 22.95
C ALA A 580 -7.21 21.35 22.60
N ILE A 581 -7.98 20.25 22.59
CA ILE A 581 -9.43 20.25 22.34
C ILE A 581 -10.20 21.04 23.42
N VAL A 582 -9.82 20.84 24.70
CA VAL A 582 -10.42 21.57 25.83
C VAL A 582 -10.06 23.06 25.76
N LYS A 583 -8.77 23.39 25.56
CA LYS A 583 -8.28 24.76 25.42
C LYS A 583 -8.86 25.50 24.21
N ALA A 584 -9.23 24.78 23.16
CA ALA A 584 -9.92 25.32 21.99
C ALA A 584 -11.43 25.50 22.19
N SER A 585 -11.95 25.48 23.42
CA SER A 585 -13.37 25.69 23.75
C SER A 585 -14.34 24.81 22.93
N THR A 586 -13.91 23.58 22.60
CA THR A 586 -14.67 22.71 21.68
C THR A 586 -15.87 22.04 22.38
N ILE A 587 -15.88 21.96 23.71
CA ILE A 587 -16.94 21.29 24.49
C ILE A 587 -18.36 21.84 24.22
N PRO A 588 -18.62 23.16 24.27
CA PRO A 588 -19.92 23.73 23.87
C PRO A 588 -20.40 23.29 22.48
N VAL A 589 -19.51 23.25 21.49
CA VAL A 589 -19.83 22.84 20.10
C VAL A 589 -20.23 21.37 20.04
N LEU A 590 -19.53 20.49 20.78
CA LEU A 590 -19.89 19.07 20.88
C LEU A 590 -21.24 18.87 21.57
N ILE A 591 -21.56 19.68 22.58
CA ILE A 591 -22.86 19.63 23.28
C ILE A 591 -24.00 20.13 22.39
N ASP A 592 -23.76 21.14 21.54
CA ASP A 592 -24.76 21.52 20.53
C ASP A 592 -24.96 20.43 19.49
N LEU A 593 -23.89 19.83 18.97
CA LEU A 593 -23.96 18.71 18.02
C LEU A 593 -24.70 17.49 18.59
N LEU A 594 -24.68 17.25 19.91
CA LEU A 594 -25.54 16.25 20.57
C LEU A 594 -27.04 16.60 20.49
N ARG A 595 -27.39 17.88 20.47
CA ARG A 595 -28.77 18.38 20.31
C ARG A 595 -29.18 18.37 18.83
N THR A 596 -28.40 19.01 17.97
CA THR A 596 -28.79 19.43 16.61
C THR A 596 -28.23 18.54 15.48
N GLY A 597 -27.19 17.75 15.72
CA GLY A 597 -26.51 16.96 14.67
C GLY A 597 -27.23 15.68 14.24
N LEU A 598 -26.78 15.09 13.12
CA LEU A 598 -27.23 13.77 12.64
C LEU A 598 -26.76 12.65 13.58
N PRO A 599 -27.34 11.43 13.54
CA PRO A 599 -26.98 10.34 14.46
C PRO A 599 -25.46 10.03 14.53
N ARG A 600 -24.76 10.13 13.39
CA ARG A 600 -23.29 9.95 13.30
C ARG A 600 -22.51 11.10 13.95
N ASN A 601 -23.02 12.33 13.90
CA ASN A 601 -22.44 13.46 14.64
C ASN A 601 -22.64 13.26 16.14
N LYS A 602 -23.86 12.88 16.58
CA LYS A 602 -24.19 12.63 17.99
C LYS A 602 -23.32 11.52 18.59
N GLU A 603 -23.12 10.41 17.86
CA GLU A 603 -22.24 9.33 18.31
C GLU A 603 -20.79 9.81 18.49
N ASN A 604 -20.21 10.49 17.50
CA ASN A 604 -18.83 10.96 17.59
C ASN A 604 -18.66 12.05 18.66
N ALA A 605 -19.62 12.97 18.81
CA ALA A 605 -19.60 13.97 19.86
C ALA A 605 -19.63 13.33 21.26
N ALA A 606 -20.49 12.33 21.49
CA ALA A 606 -20.51 11.57 22.73
C ALA A 606 -19.19 10.79 22.96
N ALA A 607 -18.58 10.25 21.90
CA ALA A 607 -17.30 9.55 21.98
C ALA A 607 -16.14 10.49 22.36
N ILE A 608 -16.07 11.69 21.77
CA ILE A 608 -15.06 12.72 22.10
C ILE A 608 -15.27 13.20 23.54
N LEU A 609 -16.49 13.59 23.91
CA LEU A 609 -16.79 14.07 25.27
C LEU A 609 -16.45 13.00 26.33
N LEU A 610 -16.77 11.73 26.11
CA LEU A 610 -16.36 10.64 27.00
C LEU A 610 -14.83 10.48 27.05
N ALA A 611 -14.12 10.64 25.93
CA ALA A 611 -12.66 10.54 25.90
C ALA A 611 -11.96 11.67 26.69
N LEU A 612 -12.52 12.89 26.66
CA LEU A 612 -12.09 14.00 27.53
C LEU A 612 -12.42 13.70 29.00
N CYS A 613 -13.68 13.35 29.29
CA CYS A 613 -14.24 13.30 30.64
C CYS A 613 -13.86 12.07 31.50
N LYS A 614 -13.48 10.93 30.90
CA LYS A 614 -13.38 9.63 31.61
C LYS A 614 -12.45 9.60 32.84
N ARG A 615 -11.54 10.56 32.99
CA ARG A 615 -10.63 10.73 34.15
C ARG A 615 -10.43 12.20 34.52
N ASP A 616 -11.45 13.03 34.31
CA ASP A 616 -11.31 14.49 34.38
C ASP A 616 -12.59 15.12 34.99
N SER A 617 -12.49 15.52 36.25
CA SER A 617 -13.59 16.07 37.04
C SER A 617 -13.97 17.49 36.61
N GLU A 618 -13.01 18.31 36.16
CA GLU A 618 -13.27 19.67 35.68
C GLU A 618 -14.06 19.63 34.37
N ASN A 619 -13.67 18.77 33.43
CA ASN A 619 -14.41 18.57 32.19
C ASN A 619 -15.80 17.95 32.44
N LEU A 620 -15.95 17.02 33.39
CA LEU A 620 -17.26 16.49 33.79
C LEU A 620 -18.18 17.58 34.40
N ALA A 621 -17.66 18.40 35.33
CA ALA A 621 -18.38 19.53 35.89
C ALA A 621 -18.76 20.56 34.81
N CYS A 622 -17.86 20.80 33.84
CA CYS A 622 -18.09 21.69 32.72
C CYS A 622 -19.25 21.22 31.82
N ILE A 623 -19.28 19.95 31.41
CA ILE A 623 -20.40 19.43 30.59
C ILE A 623 -21.72 19.38 31.37
N SER A 624 -21.67 19.17 32.69
CA SER A 624 -22.85 19.24 33.56
C SER A 624 -23.44 20.66 33.56
N ARG A 625 -22.59 21.67 33.83
CA ARG A 625 -22.96 23.10 33.82
C ARG A 625 -23.46 23.58 32.46
N LEU A 626 -22.95 23.03 31.36
CA LEU A 626 -23.38 23.35 29.99
C LEU A 626 -24.63 22.58 29.53
N GLY A 627 -25.29 21.82 30.42
CA GLY A 627 -26.56 21.16 30.14
C GLY A 627 -26.45 19.98 29.18
N ALA A 628 -25.37 19.19 29.27
CA ALA A 628 -25.20 17.97 28.46
C ALA A 628 -26.11 16.81 28.90
N VAL A 629 -26.61 16.81 30.15
CA VAL A 629 -27.40 15.69 30.72
C VAL A 629 -28.64 15.36 29.88
N ILE A 630 -29.37 16.38 29.41
CA ILE A 630 -30.61 16.19 28.62
C ILE A 630 -30.32 15.50 27.27
N PRO A 631 -29.48 16.05 26.37
CA PRO A 631 -29.21 15.40 25.08
C PRO A 631 -28.45 14.07 25.22
N LEU A 632 -27.66 13.86 26.29
CA LEU A 632 -27.08 12.54 26.58
C LEU A 632 -28.15 11.53 27.02
N THR A 633 -29.13 11.92 27.83
CA THR A 633 -30.23 11.04 28.25
C THR A 633 -31.09 10.63 27.07
N GLU A 634 -31.37 11.56 26.15
CA GLU A 634 -32.07 11.24 24.91
C GLU A 634 -31.23 10.32 24.01
N LEU A 635 -29.94 10.59 23.82
CA LEU A 635 -29.06 9.74 23.02
C LEU A 635 -28.89 8.33 23.59
N ALA A 636 -28.94 8.17 24.92
CA ALA A 636 -28.97 6.86 25.59
C ALA A 636 -30.28 6.08 25.32
N ARG A 637 -31.39 6.78 25.04
CA ARG A 637 -32.69 6.21 24.73
C ARG A 637 -32.82 5.85 23.24
N SER A 638 -32.56 6.79 22.35
CA SER A 638 -32.90 6.73 20.91
C SER A 638 -31.70 6.62 19.94
N GLY A 639 -30.46 6.73 20.42
CA GLY A 639 -29.27 6.68 19.57
C GLY A 639 -28.95 5.32 18.93
N THR A 640 -27.90 5.27 18.09
CA THR A 640 -27.28 4.01 17.65
C THR A 640 -26.82 3.20 18.87
N GLU A 641 -26.75 1.87 18.78
CA GLU A 641 -26.29 1.03 19.90
C GLU A 641 -24.91 1.46 20.45
N ARG A 642 -24.03 1.93 19.56
CA ARG A 642 -22.73 2.47 19.92
C ARG A 642 -22.84 3.86 20.58
N ALA A 643 -23.72 4.74 20.12
CA ALA A 643 -24.02 6.02 20.78
C ALA A 643 -24.64 5.81 22.17
N LYS A 644 -25.59 4.88 22.33
CA LYS A 644 -26.22 4.55 23.62
C LYS A 644 -25.17 4.16 24.65
N ARG A 645 -24.28 3.22 24.32
CA ARG A 645 -23.17 2.80 25.19
C ARG A 645 -22.25 3.96 25.61
N LYS A 646 -21.98 4.93 24.73
CA LYS A 646 -21.17 6.12 25.06
C LYS A 646 -21.92 7.11 25.95
N ALA A 647 -23.19 7.36 25.64
CA ALA A 647 -24.05 8.27 26.39
C ALA A 647 -24.31 7.76 27.82
N THR A 648 -24.70 6.49 27.98
CA THR A 648 -24.90 5.86 29.29
C THR A 648 -23.62 5.89 30.14
N SER A 649 -22.46 5.54 29.57
CA SER A 649 -21.18 5.61 30.28
C SER A 649 -20.84 7.03 30.74
N LEU A 650 -21.14 8.07 29.93
CA LEU A 650 -20.91 9.46 30.33
C LEU A 650 -21.90 9.93 31.41
N LEU A 651 -23.15 9.48 31.36
CA LEU A 651 -24.16 9.73 32.41
C LEU A 651 -23.79 9.04 33.73
N GLU A 652 -23.22 7.83 33.71
CA GLU A 652 -22.68 7.16 34.90
C GLU A 652 -21.52 7.95 35.53
N HIS A 653 -20.61 8.50 34.71
CA HIS A 653 -19.53 9.36 35.20
C HIS A 653 -20.07 10.67 35.80
N LEU A 654 -21.12 11.25 35.24
CA LEU A 654 -21.77 12.46 35.79
C LEU A 654 -22.49 12.18 37.11
N ARG A 655 -23.27 11.09 37.21
CA ARG A 655 -23.93 10.68 38.46
C ARG A 655 -22.95 10.46 39.61
N LYS A 656 -21.75 9.93 39.31
CA LYS A 656 -20.70 9.73 40.32
C LYS A 656 -20.16 11.04 40.90
N ILE A 657 -20.21 12.15 40.17
CA ILE A 657 -19.83 13.49 40.67
C ILE A 657 -21.00 14.21 41.36
N GLN A 658 -22.25 13.86 41.05
CA GLN A 658 -23.43 14.38 41.75
C GLN A 658 -23.68 13.69 43.11
N ASN A 659 -22.96 12.60 43.38
CA ASN A 659 -23.02 11.81 44.62
C ASN A 659 -21.70 11.89 45.43
N LEU A 660 -20.87 12.92 45.18
CA LEU A 660 -19.60 13.24 45.85
C LEU A 660 -19.61 14.71 46.29
#